data_AF-A0AAU1P441-F1
#
_entry.id   AF-A0AAU1P441-F1
#
_cell.length_a   1.000
_cell.length_b   1.000
_cell.length_c   1.000
_cell.angle_alpha   90.00
_cell.angle_beta   90.00
_cell.angle_gamma   90.00
#
_symmetry.space_group_name_H-M   'P 1'
#
loop_
_entity.id
_entity.type
_entity.pdbx_description
1 polymer ?
#
loop_
_entity_poly.entity_id
_entity_poly.type
_entity_poly.pdbx_seq_one_letter_code
_entity_poly.pdbx_strand_id
1 'polypeptide(L)'
;MISTAIRLARVGSRSELIAAAFMGLSYPCVMIAALIPNIWFFAAATLVTYVSDWFLHQRRSYLINRLAKVRAGLSIRFLLRELLLILLLARLQLAEQRVYYAAVACFLLFYGLQAAHGTLTTLIRLRRVMPVVTRNVDLGAIPIPGPPPRRLLNRAAEKMLHLDVFAMVGLVIAAKTGTDDYGYFGIFITLGLAVLYIAALVPYILKGRRVPSAATVLAGLDDWLREYRPTVALYFSGSRDSAYQVNMWLETMAQTEGRPLIILRERAIVSQLASTTVPVVCVPGGVHLMNMDLSTVRVALYAANVGKNIHMLRVPTIKHVFIGHGDSDKLASVNPYSKAYDEVWTAGRAGRDRYALADVGVRDEDIVEVGRPQLAPIESWTGTPKQQIPTVLYAPTWEGWDDNPGNTSLLLAGENIVKRLLGAKQPVRVLYKPHPFTGTRSAKAKAAHLRITAMVEKAAADRAAEPRWTEQAAAGAADRAAAQAELTRIEARLDELAEDGPAGADESEESRASLADPAREDETTTLRSQWNRTYWRTFGYWEHRVITGGQPHLYDCFNESDGMVSDISSVVSDFIASGKPYAVTDSAELGAEEFKRQNTAVRAAVILSNSAKEIDRLLTAITESSADPLADDRRELKEYLLGPDEPTSMEQFNAAVRALTAKADARNAAVAQRTGAAEPEGAPGLNDSDATPVDSAVGD
;
A
#
# COMPACT_ATOMS: atom_id res chain seq x y z
N MET A 1 4.82 -34.66 -11.00
CA MET A 1 5.81 -34.81 -9.90
C MET A 1 6.56 -33.51 -9.57
N ILE A 2 7.15 -32.81 -10.56
CA ILE A 2 7.93 -31.56 -10.31
C ILE A 2 7.06 -30.43 -9.69
N SER A 3 5.82 -30.24 -10.16
CA SER A 3 4.90 -29.24 -9.59
C SER A 3 4.57 -29.50 -8.12
N THR A 4 4.39 -30.77 -7.75
CA THR A 4 4.13 -31.20 -6.37
C THR A 4 5.33 -30.95 -5.46
N ALA A 5 6.55 -31.25 -5.93
CA ALA A 5 7.79 -31.00 -5.19
C ALA A 5 8.05 -29.49 -4.97
N ILE A 6 7.77 -28.65 -5.96
CA ILE A 6 7.85 -27.18 -5.83
C ILE A 6 6.86 -26.68 -4.76
N ARG A 7 5.64 -27.21 -4.75
CA ARG A 7 4.60 -26.85 -3.77
C ARG A 7 4.93 -27.34 -2.36
N LEU A 8 5.48 -28.55 -2.22
CA LEU A 8 5.91 -29.16 -0.96
C LEU A 8 7.13 -28.45 -0.36
N ALA A 9 8.13 -28.11 -1.19
CA ALA A 9 9.30 -27.36 -0.77
C ALA A 9 9.03 -25.85 -0.61
N ARG A 10 7.88 -25.35 -1.11
CA ARG A 10 7.47 -23.94 -1.15
C ARG A 10 8.56 -23.03 -1.74
N VAL A 11 9.08 -23.46 -2.88
CA VAL A 11 10.14 -22.78 -3.61
C VAL A 11 9.53 -22.02 -4.80
N GLY A 12 10.07 -20.85 -5.16
CA GLY A 12 9.46 -19.99 -6.19
C GLY A 12 9.64 -20.50 -7.63
N SER A 13 10.63 -21.36 -7.87
CA SER A 13 11.01 -21.79 -9.22
C SER A 13 11.71 -23.16 -9.23
N ARG A 14 11.77 -23.80 -10.41
CA ARG A 14 12.55 -25.04 -10.62
C ARG A 14 14.05 -24.83 -10.33
N SER A 15 14.59 -23.68 -10.70
CA SER A 15 15.98 -23.31 -10.45
C SER A 15 16.32 -23.23 -8.96
N GLU A 16 15.44 -22.64 -8.15
CA GLU A 16 15.64 -22.61 -6.70
C GLU A 16 15.53 -24.02 -6.08
N LEU A 17 14.68 -24.91 -6.61
CA LEU A 17 14.55 -26.29 -6.12
C LEU A 17 15.85 -27.07 -6.38
N ILE A 18 16.44 -26.88 -7.56
CA ILE A 18 17.74 -27.47 -7.92
C ILE A 18 18.85 -26.93 -7.00
N ALA A 19 18.92 -25.61 -6.81
CA ALA A 19 19.90 -25.00 -5.90
C ALA A 19 19.74 -25.49 -4.44
N ALA A 20 18.49 -25.67 -3.98
CA ALA A 20 18.19 -26.24 -2.68
C ALA A 20 18.67 -27.68 -2.54
N ALA A 21 18.43 -28.52 -3.56
CA ALA A 21 18.88 -29.90 -3.59
C ALA A 21 20.42 -29.99 -3.60
N PHE A 22 21.08 -29.19 -4.44
CA PHE A 22 22.54 -29.11 -4.47
C PHE A 22 23.12 -28.66 -3.15
N MET A 23 22.53 -27.65 -2.50
CA MET A 23 22.94 -27.22 -1.18
C MET A 23 22.79 -28.34 -0.14
N GLY A 24 21.66 -29.05 -0.11
CA GLY A 24 21.43 -30.14 0.84
C GLY A 24 22.39 -31.33 0.65
N LEU A 25 22.69 -31.70 -0.60
CA LEU A 25 23.56 -32.83 -0.94
C LEU A 25 25.05 -32.50 -0.82
N SER A 26 25.43 -31.24 -1.04
CA SER A 26 26.85 -30.84 -1.05
C SER A 26 27.48 -30.85 0.34
N TYR A 27 26.78 -30.51 1.43
CA TYR A 27 27.36 -30.57 2.79
C TYR A 27 27.82 -32.00 3.19
N PRO A 28 27.03 -33.06 3.00
CA PRO A 28 27.50 -34.44 3.15
C PRO A 28 28.70 -34.76 2.25
N CYS A 29 28.72 -34.30 1.00
CA CYS A 29 29.87 -34.50 0.10
C CYS A 29 31.14 -33.80 0.62
N VAL A 30 31.04 -32.55 1.10
CA VAL A 30 32.17 -31.83 1.72
C VAL A 30 32.68 -32.59 2.94
N MET A 31 31.77 -33.10 3.78
CA MET A 31 32.13 -33.89 4.95
C MET A 31 32.84 -35.20 4.59
N ILE A 32 32.33 -35.95 3.61
CA ILE A 32 32.97 -37.17 3.12
C ILE A 32 34.36 -36.86 2.55
N ALA A 33 34.49 -35.77 1.78
CA ALA A 33 35.76 -35.33 1.20
C ALA A 33 36.78 -34.86 2.27
N ALA A 34 36.31 -34.38 3.42
CA ALA A 34 37.17 -34.04 4.55
C ALA A 34 37.62 -35.30 5.32
N LEU A 35 36.70 -36.25 5.57
CA LEU A 35 36.99 -37.50 6.28
C LEU A 35 37.92 -38.43 5.48
N ILE A 36 37.66 -38.56 4.19
CA ILE A 36 38.48 -39.23 3.19
C ILE A 36 39.19 -38.12 2.41
N PRO A 37 40.38 -37.65 2.86
CA PRO A 37 40.94 -36.35 2.51
C PRO A 37 41.26 -36.22 1.01
N ASN A 38 40.25 -35.85 0.22
CA ASN A 38 40.36 -35.66 -1.22
C ASN A 38 40.13 -34.18 -1.54
N ILE A 39 41.23 -33.49 -1.85
CA ILE A 39 41.25 -32.04 -2.01
C ILE A 39 40.37 -31.57 -3.18
N TRP A 40 40.40 -32.26 -4.33
CA TRP A 40 39.62 -31.88 -5.50
C TRP A 40 38.13 -32.07 -5.28
N PHE A 41 37.75 -33.20 -4.67
CA PHE A 41 36.36 -33.46 -4.33
C PHE A 41 35.85 -32.46 -3.28
N PHE A 42 36.68 -32.15 -2.27
CA PHE A 42 36.36 -31.14 -1.27
C PHE A 42 36.16 -29.76 -1.90
N ALA A 43 37.09 -29.33 -2.77
CA ALA A 43 37.02 -28.03 -3.44
C ALA A 43 35.77 -27.91 -4.32
N ALA A 44 35.47 -28.94 -5.13
CA ALA A 44 34.30 -28.96 -6.00
C ALA A 44 32.99 -28.94 -5.19
N ALA A 45 32.88 -29.79 -4.16
CA ALA A 45 31.69 -29.84 -3.31
C ALA A 45 31.50 -28.52 -2.54
N THR A 46 32.57 -27.93 -2.03
CA THR A 46 32.54 -26.66 -1.30
C THR A 46 32.13 -25.51 -2.23
N LEU A 47 32.65 -25.45 -3.45
CA LEU A 47 32.23 -24.47 -4.45
C LEU A 47 30.72 -24.54 -4.72
N VAL A 48 30.17 -25.76 -4.86
CA VAL A 48 28.73 -25.97 -5.02
C VAL A 48 27.96 -25.42 -3.82
N THR A 49 28.47 -25.60 -2.59
CA THR A 49 27.82 -25.01 -1.39
C THR A 49 27.80 -23.48 -1.44
N TYR A 50 28.85 -22.80 -1.92
CA TYR A 50 28.88 -21.32 -2.02
C TYR A 50 27.95 -20.81 -3.12
N VAL A 51 28.05 -21.38 -4.32
CA VAL A 51 27.24 -20.96 -5.48
C VAL A 51 25.75 -21.16 -5.21
N SER A 52 25.38 -22.31 -4.64
CA SER A 52 23.98 -22.59 -4.29
C SER A 52 23.45 -21.61 -3.24
N ASP A 53 24.28 -21.27 -2.25
CA ASP A 53 23.90 -20.35 -1.18
C ASP A 53 23.72 -18.92 -1.69
N TRP A 54 24.68 -18.43 -2.47
CA TRP A 54 24.62 -17.13 -3.13
C TRP A 54 23.39 -17.02 -4.05
N PHE A 55 23.13 -18.04 -4.87
CA PHE A 55 21.99 -18.05 -5.78
C PHE A 55 20.64 -17.97 -5.05
N LEU A 56 20.48 -18.76 -3.98
CA LEU A 56 19.26 -18.74 -3.17
C LEU A 56 19.04 -17.38 -2.49
N HIS A 57 20.11 -16.72 -2.04
CA HIS A 57 20.04 -15.39 -1.43
C HIS A 57 19.69 -14.30 -2.45
N GLN A 58 20.27 -14.35 -3.65
CA GLN A 58 19.92 -13.45 -4.75
C GLN A 58 18.43 -13.53 -5.11
N ARG A 59 17.86 -14.75 -5.09
CA ARG A 59 16.44 -14.99 -5.37
C ARG A 59 15.51 -14.72 -4.19
N ARG A 60 16.04 -14.32 -3.02
CA ARG A 60 15.27 -14.15 -1.76
C ARG A 60 14.39 -15.37 -1.46
N SER A 61 14.90 -16.57 -1.72
CA SER A 61 14.10 -17.79 -1.65
C SER A 61 13.54 -18.00 -0.24
N TYR A 62 12.25 -18.34 -0.15
CA TYR A 62 11.56 -18.60 1.12
C TYR A 62 12.23 -19.73 1.94
N LEU A 63 12.95 -20.62 1.27
CA LEU A 63 13.69 -21.72 1.88
C LEU A 63 14.75 -21.24 2.87
N ILE A 64 15.41 -20.10 2.63
CA ILE A 64 16.46 -19.58 3.52
C ILE A 64 15.89 -19.29 4.92
N ASN A 65 14.70 -18.71 4.98
CA ASN A 65 14.02 -18.42 6.24
C ASN A 65 13.63 -19.70 7.01
N ARG A 66 13.37 -20.81 6.29
CA ARG A 66 13.08 -22.12 6.91
C ARG A 66 14.34 -22.80 7.43
N LEU A 67 15.46 -22.71 6.71
CA LEU A 67 16.73 -23.28 7.14
C LEU A 67 17.19 -22.70 8.48
N ALA A 68 16.98 -21.39 8.69
CA ALA A 68 17.19 -20.78 10.00
C ALA A 68 16.36 -21.43 11.12
N LYS A 69 15.11 -21.84 10.85
CA LYS A 69 14.22 -22.50 11.84
C LYS A 69 14.67 -23.91 12.20
N VAL A 70 15.40 -24.60 11.33
CA VAL A 70 15.94 -25.96 11.59
C VAL A 70 17.42 -25.94 11.98
N ARG A 71 17.91 -24.81 12.52
CA ARG A 71 19.32 -24.62 12.91
C ARG A 71 20.32 -24.80 11.76
N ALA A 72 19.89 -24.60 10.52
CA ALA A 72 20.74 -24.52 9.33
C ALA A 72 20.80 -23.08 8.80
N GLY A 73 20.79 -22.10 9.71
CA GLY A 73 20.82 -20.68 9.36
C GLY A 73 22.08 -20.27 8.61
N LEU A 74 22.09 -19.04 8.10
CA LEU A 74 23.20 -18.52 7.29
C LEU A 74 24.55 -18.65 8.00
N SER A 75 24.69 -18.14 9.23
CA SER A 75 25.96 -18.22 9.98
C SER A 75 26.41 -19.66 10.29
N ILE A 76 25.47 -20.57 10.59
CA ILE A 76 25.79 -21.96 10.93
C ILE A 76 26.37 -22.70 9.73
N ARG A 77 25.83 -22.44 8.54
CA ARG A 77 26.30 -23.04 7.28
C ARG A 77 27.74 -22.64 6.96
N PHE A 78 28.09 -21.38 7.16
CA PHE A 78 29.47 -20.89 7.02
C PHE A 78 30.40 -21.53 8.06
N LEU A 79 30.00 -21.54 9.34
CA LEU A 79 30.75 -22.22 10.40
C LEU A 79 31.02 -23.70 10.07
N LEU A 80 30.03 -24.41 9.52
CA LEU A 80 30.20 -25.80 9.10
C LEU A 80 31.26 -25.95 7.99
N ARG A 81 31.30 -25.04 6.99
CA ARG A 81 32.34 -25.08 5.95
C ARG A 81 33.74 -24.89 6.57
N GLU A 82 33.89 -23.90 7.44
CA GLU A 82 35.15 -23.60 8.13
C GLU A 82 35.62 -24.80 8.96
N LEU A 83 34.73 -25.42 9.75
CA LEU A 83 35.05 -26.62 10.54
C LEU A 83 35.42 -27.83 9.67
N LEU A 84 34.74 -28.03 8.52
CA LEU A 84 35.05 -29.12 7.61
C LEU A 84 36.39 -28.93 6.90
N LEU A 85 36.80 -27.69 6.64
CA LEU A 85 38.15 -27.38 6.15
C LEU A 85 39.21 -27.69 7.21
N ILE A 86 38.99 -27.29 8.47
CA ILE A 86 39.91 -27.63 9.57
C ILE A 86 40.03 -29.15 9.72
N LEU A 87 38.92 -29.89 9.62
CA LEU A 87 38.93 -31.35 9.58
C LEU A 87 39.76 -31.89 8.41
N LEU A 88 39.59 -31.35 7.20
CA LEU A 88 40.39 -31.77 6.03
C LEU A 88 41.89 -31.56 6.29
N LEU A 89 42.30 -30.39 6.78
CA LEU A 89 43.71 -30.08 7.07
C LEU A 89 44.28 -31.05 8.12
N ALA A 90 43.51 -31.36 9.17
CA ALA A 90 43.90 -32.34 10.18
C ALA A 90 44.05 -33.75 9.58
N ARG A 91 43.13 -34.17 8.70
CA ARG A 91 43.17 -35.47 8.02
C ARG A 91 44.29 -35.59 6.98
N LEU A 92 44.78 -34.46 6.47
CA LEU A 92 45.99 -34.36 5.64
C LEU A 92 47.29 -34.33 6.47
N GLN A 93 47.22 -34.58 7.79
CA GLN A 93 48.37 -34.58 8.71
C GLN A 93 49.08 -33.21 8.82
N LEU A 94 48.35 -32.11 8.57
CA LEU A 94 48.87 -30.75 8.68
C LEU A 94 48.67 -30.15 10.09
N ALA A 95 48.10 -30.91 11.04
CA ALA A 95 47.74 -30.42 12.37
C ALA A 95 48.91 -29.86 13.19
N GLU A 96 50.14 -30.31 12.93
CA GLU A 96 51.35 -29.81 13.59
C GLU A 96 52.00 -28.61 12.87
N GLN A 97 51.50 -28.25 11.69
CA GLN A 97 52.04 -27.15 10.90
C GLN A 97 51.50 -25.79 11.33
N ARG A 98 52.31 -24.75 11.15
CA ARG A 98 51.94 -23.35 11.50
C ARG A 98 50.69 -22.88 10.75
N VAL A 99 50.52 -23.30 9.50
CA VAL A 99 49.36 -22.94 8.67
C VAL A 99 48.04 -23.45 9.25
N TYR A 100 48.03 -24.61 9.93
CA TYR A 100 46.85 -25.14 10.60
C TYR A 100 46.42 -24.27 11.78
N TYR A 101 47.36 -23.92 12.67
CA TYR A 101 47.08 -23.02 13.78
C TYR A 101 46.65 -21.62 13.30
N ALA A 102 47.26 -21.12 12.23
CA ALA A 102 46.86 -19.87 11.59
C ALA A 102 45.44 -19.94 11.03
N ALA A 103 45.01 -21.08 10.45
CA ALA A 103 43.64 -21.28 9.97
C ALA A 103 42.62 -21.27 11.13
N VAL A 104 42.90 -21.99 12.23
CA VAL A 104 42.05 -21.98 13.43
C VAL A 104 41.93 -20.56 13.99
N ALA A 105 43.06 -19.86 14.15
CA ALA A 105 43.08 -18.48 14.64
C ALA A 105 42.32 -17.54 13.70
N CYS A 106 42.48 -17.69 12.38
CA CYS A 106 41.76 -16.92 11.37
C CYS A 106 40.25 -17.06 11.54
N PHE A 107 39.70 -18.28 11.58
CA PHE A 107 38.25 -18.47 11.68
C PHE A 107 37.68 -17.98 13.02
N LEU A 108 38.40 -18.14 14.13
CA LEU A 108 38.01 -17.58 15.42
C LEU A 108 38.00 -16.04 15.42
N LEU A 109 39.05 -15.41 14.90
CA LEU A 109 39.11 -13.95 14.78
C LEU A 109 38.04 -13.43 13.82
N PHE A 110 37.85 -14.10 12.69
CA PHE A 110 36.86 -13.75 11.69
C PHE A 110 35.44 -13.85 12.25
N TYR A 111 35.12 -14.86 13.06
CA TYR A 111 33.86 -14.94 13.80
C TYR A 111 33.66 -13.74 14.73
N GLY A 112 34.70 -13.32 15.45
CA GLY A 112 34.68 -12.10 16.26
C GLY A 112 34.38 -10.84 15.44
N LEU A 113 35.00 -10.72 14.25
CA LEU A 113 34.74 -9.62 13.31
C LEU A 113 33.30 -9.67 12.77
N GLN A 114 32.75 -10.85 12.48
CA GLN A 114 31.34 -11.01 12.07
C GLN A 114 30.39 -10.48 13.15
N ALA A 115 30.64 -10.80 14.42
CA ALA A 115 29.84 -10.32 15.54
C ALA A 115 29.93 -8.79 15.70
N ALA A 116 31.14 -8.22 15.59
CA ALA A 116 31.36 -6.77 15.61
C ALA A 116 30.63 -6.06 14.45
N HIS A 117 30.73 -6.60 13.23
CA HIS A 117 30.01 -6.10 12.06
C HIS A 117 28.48 -6.19 12.23
N GLY A 118 27.97 -7.32 12.73
CA GLY A 118 26.53 -7.50 13.01
C GLY A 118 26.00 -6.51 14.05
N THR A 119 26.79 -6.27 15.11
CA THR A 119 26.49 -5.26 16.12
C THR A 119 26.49 -3.87 15.51
N LEU A 120 27.50 -3.52 14.72
CA LEU A 120 27.65 -2.22 14.09
C LEU A 120 26.50 -1.91 13.11
N THR A 121 26.17 -2.85 12.22
CA THR A 121 25.05 -2.69 11.29
C THR A 121 23.70 -2.57 11.99
N THR A 122 23.50 -3.29 13.09
CA THR A 122 22.30 -3.19 13.93
C THR A 122 22.22 -1.83 14.63
N LEU A 123 23.32 -1.38 15.25
CA LEU A 123 23.40 -0.06 15.90
C LEU A 123 23.17 1.08 14.92
N ILE A 124 23.72 1.00 13.70
CA ILE A 124 23.47 1.98 12.64
C ILE A 124 21.98 2.02 12.32
N ARG A 125 21.34 0.87 12.09
CA ARG A 125 19.90 0.82 11.80
C ARG A 125 19.07 1.43 12.93
N LEU A 126 19.32 1.04 14.18
CA LEU A 126 18.58 1.55 15.33
C LEU A 126 18.75 3.06 15.54
N ARG A 127 19.96 3.59 15.35
CA ARG A 127 20.25 5.03 15.50
C ARG A 127 19.79 5.88 14.32
N ARG A 128 19.44 5.25 13.20
CA ARG A 128 18.89 5.93 12.03
C ARG A 128 17.37 6.08 12.10
N VAL A 129 16.68 5.41 13.02
CA VAL A 129 15.22 5.53 13.17
C VAL A 129 14.87 6.86 13.86
N MET A 130 14.22 7.78 13.13
CA MET A 130 13.68 9.02 13.70
C MET A 130 12.48 8.75 14.61
N PRO A 131 12.16 9.59 15.62
CA PRO A 131 10.98 9.40 16.48
C PRO A 131 9.64 9.52 15.72
N VAL A 132 9.66 10.22 14.58
CA VAL A 132 8.53 10.43 13.67
C VAL A 132 8.99 10.14 12.24
N VAL A 133 8.04 9.93 11.34
CA VAL A 133 8.26 9.84 9.89
C VAL A 133 7.36 10.88 9.26
N THR A 134 7.86 11.64 8.30
CA THR A 134 7.11 12.73 7.69
C THR A 134 7.04 12.60 6.18
N ARG A 135 5.96 13.09 5.58
CA ARG A 135 5.86 13.37 4.14
C ARG A 135 5.23 14.75 3.98
N ASN A 136 5.75 15.55 3.07
CA ASN A 136 5.32 16.93 2.81
C ASN A 136 5.42 17.85 4.04
N VAL A 137 6.45 17.64 4.86
CA VAL A 137 6.74 18.44 6.06
C VAL A 137 8.20 18.86 5.96
N ASP A 138 8.45 20.16 5.93
CA ASP A 138 9.80 20.68 5.85
C ASP A 138 10.45 20.68 7.23
N LEU A 139 11.30 19.67 7.45
CA LEU A 139 12.20 19.59 8.60
C LEU A 139 13.62 20.09 8.25
N GLY A 140 13.80 20.85 7.17
CA GLY A 140 15.10 21.24 6.61
C GLY A 140 16.01 22.01 7.55
N ALA A 141 15.46 22.68 8.57
CA ALA A 141 16.23 23.27 9.66
C ALA A 141 16.97 22.22 10.52
N ILE A 142 16.55 20.96 10.46
CA ILE A 142 17.11 19.84 11.21
C ILE A 142 18.17 19.12 10.34
N PRO A 143 19.44 19.06 10.78
CA PRO A 143 20.49 18.40 10.02
C PRO A 143 20.32 16.86 10.11
N ILE A 144 19.52 16.28 9.22
CA ILE A 144 19.39 14.82 9.07
C ILE A 144 20.48 14.34 8.11
N PRO A 145 21.53 13.63 8.59
CA PRO A 145 22.65 13.23 7.73
C PRO A 145 22.25 12.17 6.71
N GLY A 146 23.06 12.00 5.65
CA GLY A 146 22.86 10.91 4.67
C GLY A 146 23.14 9.51 5.25
N PRO A 147 22.47 8.46 4.74
CA PRO A 147 22.70 7.09 5.20
C PRO A 147 24.04 6.52 4.71
N PRO A 148 24.50 5.39 5.27
CA PRO A 148 25.61 4.65 4.67
C PRO A 148 25.25 4.18 3.26
N PRO A 149 26.24 4.11 2.34
CA PRO A 149 26.04 3.57 1.01
C PRO A 149 25.29 2.24 1.04
N ARG A 150 24.24 2.11 0.23
CA ARG A 150 23.40 0.91 0.17
C ARG A 150 24.20 -0.38 -0.04
N ARG A 151 25.32 -0.29 -0.76
CA ARG A 151 26.24 -1.42 -0.98
C ARG A 151 26.84 -1.96 0.32
N LEU A 152 26.91 -1.20 1.40
CA LEU A 152 27.39 -1.66 2.70
C LEU A 152 26.29 -2.27 3.58
N LEU A 153 25.04 -1.79 3.49
CA LEU A 153 23.96 -2.28 4.35
C LEU A 153 23.07 -3.35 3.71
N ASN A 154 22.95 -3.35 2.39
CA ASN A 154 22.15 -4.34 1.67
C ASN A 154 22.83 -5.71 1.74
N ARG A 155 22.15 -6.69 2.36
CA ARG A 155 22.68 -8.06 2.59
C ARG A 155 24.04 -8.05 3.28
N ALA A 156 24.22 -7.16 4.25
CA ALA A 156 25.49 -6.95 4.92
C ALA A 156 26.03 -8.24 5.56
N ALA A 157 25.17 -9.01 6.23
CA ALA A 157 25.54 -10.29 6.86
C ALA A 157 26.01 -11.34 5.84
N GLU A 158 25.32 -11.45 4.70
CA GLU A 158 25.72 -12.34 3.60
C GLU A 158 27.11 -11.96 3.07
N LYS A 159 27.34 -10.69 2.76
CA LYS A 159 28.63 -10.20 2.24
C LYS A 159 29.76 -10.44 3.23
N MET A 160 29.53 -10.15 4.51
CA MET A 160 30.51 -10.34 5.56
C MET A 160 30.93 -11.81 5.65
N LEU A 161 29.97 -12.73 5.64
CA LEU A 161 30.23 -14.16 5.73
C LEU A 161 31.01 -14.70 4.52
N HIS A 162 30.69 -14.26 3.31
CA HIS A 162 31.37 -14.68 2.08
C HIS A 162 32.82 -14.23 1.95
N LEU A 163 33.35 -13.40 2.86
CA LEU A 163 34.78 -13.08 2.87
C LEU A 163 35.64 -14.29 3.27
N ASP A 164 35.08 -15.32 3.92
CA ASP A 164 35.79 -16.56 4.25
C ASP A 164 36.33 -17.31 3.02
N VAL A 165 35.75 -17.07 1.84
CA VAL A 165 36.11 -17.75 0.60
C VAL A 165 37.58 -17.60 0.26
N PHE A 166 38.21 -16.47 0.63
CA PHE A 166 39.63 -16.24 0.38
C PHE A 166 40.51 -17.15 1.25
N ALA A 167 40.21 -17.28 2.54
CA ALA A 167 40.88 -18.23 3.43
C ALA A 167 40.60 -19.68 3.00
N MET A 168 39.34 -20.00 2.64
CA MET A 168 38.95 -21.31 2.15
C MET A 168 39.78 -21.73 0.93
N VAL A 169 39.85 -20.88 -0.10
CA VAL A 169 40.60 -21.15 -1.33
C VAL A 169 42.10 -21.20 -1.05
N GLY A 170 42.64 -20.22 -0.31
CA GLY A 170 44.07 -20.16 0.01
C GLY A 170 44.57 -21.39 0.77
N LEU A 171 43.81 -21.84 1.77
CA LEU A 171 44.15 -23.02 2.58
C LEU A 171 44.01 -24.33 1.79
N VAL A 172 43.04 -24.44 0.90
CA VAL A 172 42.91 -25.59 -0.02
C VAL A 172 44.09 -25.64 -1.00
N ILE A 173 44.54 -24.49 -1.54
CA ILE A 173 45.71 -24.41 -2.42
C ILE A 173 46.99 -24.75 -1.64
N ALA A 174 47.17 -24.22 -0.43
CA ALA A 174 48.30 -24.55 0.43
C ALA A 174 48.35 -26.06 0.71
N ALA A 175 47.22 -26.67 1.09
CA ALA A 175 47.11 -28.10 1.32
C ALA A 175 47.45 -28.95 0.09
N LYS A 176 47.20 -28.45 -1.13
CA LYS A 176 47.51 -29.15 -2.38
C LYS A 176 48.96 -29.01 -2.81
N THR A 177 49.52 -27.82 -2.65
CA THR A 177 50.84 -27.43 -3.17
C THR A 177 51.96 -27.65 -2.16
N GLY A 178 51.63 -27.77 -0.88
CA GLY A 178 52.60 -27.79 0.23
C GLY A 178 53.25 -26.42 0.47
N THR A 179 52.73 -25.35 -0.13
CA THR A 179 53.25 -23.98 0.02
C THR A 179 52.32 -23.16 0.92
N ASP A 180 52.75 -22.91 2.15
CA ASP A 180 51.94 -22.22 3.16
C ASP A 180 51.57 -20.77 2.80
N ASP A 181 52.36 -20.12 1.94
CA ASP A 181 52.16 -18.73 1.54
C ASP A 181 50.76 -18.46 0.97
N TYR A 182 50.19 -19.42 0.23
CA TYR A 182 48.82 -19.31 -0.29
C TYR A 182 47.78 -19.27 0.83
N GLY A 183 48.00 -20.05 1.90
CA GLY A 183 47.15 -20.08 3.09
C GLY A 183 47.22 -18.77 3.85
N TYR A 184 48.44 -18.27 4.12
CA TYR A 184 48.64 -16.98 4.79
C TYR A 184 48.05 -15.82 3.99
N PHE A 185 48.19 -15.84 2.66
CA PHE A 185 47.62 -14.81 1.79
C PHE A 185 46.09 -14.81 1.81
N GLY A 186 45.46 -15.99 1.75
CA GLY A 186 43.99 -16.12 1.87
C GLY A 186 43.45 -15.64 3.23
N ILE A 187 44.15 -15.98 4.32
CA ILE A 187 43.87 -15.50 5.68
C ILE A 187 43.98 -13.97 5.76
N PHE A 188 45.07 -13.41 5.22
CA PHE A 188 45.32 -11.97 5.20
C PHE A 188 44.21 -11.22 4.47
N ILE A 189 43.79 -11.68 3.29
CA ILE A 189 42.68 -11.07 2.54
C ILE A 189 41.38 -11.16 3.34
N THR A 190 41.06 -12.32 3.90
CA THR A 190 39.81 -12.54 4.66
C THR A 190 39.70 -11.56 5.84
N LEU A 191 40.73 -11.52 6.69
CA LEU A 191 40.74 -10.64 7.86
C LEU A 191 40.86 -9.17 7.46
N GLY A 192 41.69 -8.84 6.47
CA GLY A 192 41.89 -7.48 5.98
C GLY A 192 40.61 -6.87 5.40
N LEU A 193 39.89 -7.61 4.55
CA LEU A 193 38.60 -7.16 4.01
C LEU A 193 37.52 -7.04 5.08
N ALA A 194 37.50 -7.96 6.06
CA ALA A 194 36.57 -7.90 7.18
C ALA A 194 36.78 -6.64 8.04
N VAL A 195 38.04 -6.34 8.37
CA VAL A 195 38.41 -5.12 9.10
C VAL A 195 38.09 -3.88 8.27
N LEU A 196 38.41 -3.86 6.98
CA LEU A 196 38.10 -2.74 6.09
C LEU A 196 36.59 -2.48 6.00
N TYR A 197 35.77 -3.54 5.95
CA TYR A 197 34.32 -3.42 5.90
C TYR A 197 33.76 -2.83 7.19
N ILE A 198 34.26 -3.28 8.35
CA ILE A 198 33.91 -2.67 9.64
C ILE A 198 34.35 -1.21 9.68
N ALA A 199 35.60 -0.91 9.29
CA ALA A 199 36.14 0.44 9.26
C ALA A 199 35.32 1.38 8.36
N ALA A 200 34.82 0.89 7.22
CA ALA A 200 33.94 1.65 6.33
C ALA A 200 32.57 1.98 6.97
N LEU A 201 32.12 1.21 7.97
CA LEU A 201 30.87 1.43 8.69
C LEU A 201 31.03 2.30 9.95
N VAL A 202 32.22 2.34 10.56
CA VAL A 202 32.50 3.11 11.80
C VAL A 202 32.11 4.59 11.70
N PRO A 203 32.35 5.34 10.60
CA PRO A 203 31.96 6.73 10.51
C PRO A 203 30.47 7.00 10.77
N TYR A 204 29.60 6.02 10.49
CA TYR A 204 28.14 6.16 10.61
C TYR A 204 27.60 5.94 12.02
N ILE A 205 28.46 5.56 12.98
CA ILE A 205 28.12 5.58 14.41
C ILE A 205 28.73 6.77 15.16
N LEU A 206 29.53 7.61 14.50
CA LEU A 206 30.12 8.80 15.08
C LEU A 206 29.09 9.94 15.18
N LYS A 207 29.26 10.81 16.19
CA LYS A 207 28.27 11.86 16.56
C LYS A 207 27.83 12.72 15.36
N GLY A 208 28.75 13.10 14.48
CA GLY A 208 28.47 13.95 13.31
C GLY A 208 27.65 13.30 12.18
N ARG A 209 27.40 11.99 12.22
CA ARG A 209 26.57 11.27 11.23
C ARG A 209 25.36 10.57 11.87
N ARG A 210 25.08 10.85 13.14
CA ARG A 210 23.88 10.35 13.82
C ARG A 210 22.68 11.22 13.46
N VAL A 211 21.51 10.58 13.38
CA VAL A 211 20.25 11.31 13.32
C VAL A 211 20.09 12.12 14.61
N PRO A 212 19.51 13.33 14.54
CA PRO A 212 19.27 14.17 15.72
C PRO A 212 18.46 13.46 16.81
N SER A 213 18.57 13.95 18.04
CA SER A 213 17.87 13.39 19.18
C SER A 213 16.35 13.47 19.00
N ALA A 214 15.60 12.61 19.68
CA ALA A 214 14.14 12.65 19.61
C ALA A 214 13.58 14.04 20.00
N ALA A 215 14.15 14.67 21.03
CA ALA A 215 13.76 16.01 21.47
C ALA A 215 13.98 17.06 20.37
N THR A 216 15.11 17.00 19.66
CA THR A 216 15.40 17.93 18.55
C THR A 216 14.43 17.76 17.39
N VAL A 217 14.13 16.51 17.02
CA VAL A 217 13.18 16.21 15.92
C VAL A 217 11.76 16.63 16.29
N LEU A 218 11.33 16.35 17.53
CA LEU A 218 10.00 16.75 18.01
C LEU A 218 9.88 18.27 18.12
N ALA A 219 10.90 18.97 18.60
CA ALA A 219 10.90 20.43 18.66
C ALA A 219 10.77 21.06 17.26
N GLY A 220 11.51 20.58 16.26
CA GLY A 220 11.34 21.11 14.90
C GLY A 220 10.02 20.72 14.24
N LEU A 221 9.42 19.58 14.62
CA LEU A 221 8.05 19.26 14.24
C LEU A 221 7.04 20.22 14.89
N ASP A 222 7.22 20.56 16.16
CA ASP A 222 6.38 21.54 16.87
C ASP A 222 6.53 22.94 16.27
N ASP A 223 7.75 23.35 15.88
CA ASP A 223 8.01 24.60 15.15
C ASP A 223 7.22 24.63 13.84
N TRP A 224 7.31 23.54 13.06
CA TRP A 224 6.56 23.40 11.81
C TRP A 224 5.05 23.41 12.05
N LEU A 225 4.54 22.73 13.10
CA LEU A 225 3.12 22.75 13.44
C LEU A 225 2.64 24.16 13.81
N ARG A 226 3.46 24.95 14.51
CA ARG A 226 3.14 26.34 14.86
C ARG A 226 3.08 27.27 13.64
N GLU A 227 3.86 26.98 12.61
CA GLU A 227 3.82 27.71 11.32
C GLU A 227 2.66 27.22 10.43
N TYR A 228 2.51 25.91 10.29
CA TYR A 228 1.47 25.28 9.48
C TYR A 228 0.07 25.39 10.08
N ARG A 229 -0.07 25.55 11.40
CA ARG A 229 -1.33 25.78 12.12
C ARG A 229 -2.49 24.91 11.57
N PRO A 230 -2.38 23.57 11.62
CA PRO A 230 -3.39 22.69 11.06
C PRO A 230 -4.76 22.91 11.74
N THR A 231 -5.84 22.88 10.97
CA THR A 231 -7.21 23.09 11.48
C THR A 231 -8.02 21.79 11.50
N VAL A 232 -7.74 20.88 10.56
CA VAL A 232 -8.41 19.58 10.42
C VAL A 232 -7.37 18.47 10.37
N ALA A 233 -7.57 17.42 11.15
CA ALA A 233 -6.66 16.27 11.18
C ALA A 233 -7.38 14.98 10.78
N LEU A 234 -6.85 14.21 9.82
CA LEU A 234 -7.22 12.81 9.62
C LEU A 234 -6.32 11.93 10.46
N TYR A 235 -6.87 11.30 11.49
CA TYR A 235 -6.13 10.39 12.37
C TYR A 235 -6.34 8.93 11.96
N PHE A 236 -5.25 8.19 11.76
CA PHE A 236 -5.33 6.78 11.41
C PHE A 236 -4.29 5.89 12.09
N SER A 237 -4.74 4.69 12.46
CA SER A 237 -3.92 3.61 13.00
C SER A 237 -4.58 2.27 12.63
N GLY A 238 -3.79 1.28 12.24
CA GLY A 238 -4.33 0.00 11.78
C GLY A 238 -3.22 -0.99 11.41
N SER A 239 -3.59 -2.16 10.90
CA SER A 239 -2.59 -3.11 10.39
C SER A 239 -1.96 -2.60 9.09
N ARG A 240 -0.86 -3.22 8.67
CA ARG A 240 -0.21 -2.96 7.37
C ARG A 240 -1.22 -3.06 6.21
N ASP A 241 -2.10 -4.05 6.27
CA ASP A 241 -3.08 -4.35 5.21
C ASP A 241 -4.30 -3.41 5.23
N SER A 242 -4.39 -2.52 6.22
CA SER A 242 -5.50 -1.56 6.37
C SER A 242 -5.20 -0.20 5.71
N ALA A 243 -4.08 -0.05 5.00
CA ALA A 243 -3.69 1.21 4.36
C ALA A 243 -4.72 1.74 3.35
N TYR A 244 -5.53 0.85 2.74
CA TYR A 244 -6.61 1.26 1.84
C TYR A 244 -7.62 2.22 2.52
N GLN A 245 -7.85 2.08 3.82
CA GLN A 245 -8.84 2.87 4.56
C GLN A 245 -8.47 4.35 4.60
N VAL A 246 -7.19 4.67 4.81
CA VAL A 246 -6.70 6.05 4.77
C VAL A 246 -6.53 6.54 3.33
N ASN A 247 -6.11 5.67 2.40
CA ASN A 247 -5.96 6.03 0.99
C ASN A 247 -7.27 6.53 0.36
N MET A 248 -8.43 6.02 0.80
CA MET A 248 -9.75 6.47 0.34
C MET A 248 -10.06 7.93 0.70
N TRP A 249 -9.39 8.52 1.68
CA TRP A 249 -9.66 9.87 2.15
C TRP A 249 -8.61 10.90 1.73
N LEU A 250 -7.52 10.49 1.07
CA LEU A 250 -6.42 11.41 0.73
C LEU A 250 -6.87 12.55 -0.18
N GLU A 251 -7.66 12.25 -1.21
CA GLU A 251 -8.18 13.25 -2.14
C GLU A 251 -9.20 14.17 -1.47
N THR A 252 -10.11 13.62 -0.65
CA THR A 252 -11.03 14.41 0.17
C THR A 252 -10.27 15.34 1.12
N MET A 253 -9.20 14.86 1.76
CA MET A 253 -8.37 15.69 2.64
C MET A 253 -7.65 16.80 1.87
N ALA A 254 -7.22 16.57 0.63
CA ALA A 254 -6.62 17.61 -0.22
C ALA A 254 -7.62 18.70 -0.63
N GLN A 255 -8.90 18.35 -0.75
CA GLN A 255 -10.00 19.27 -1.07
C GLN A 255 -10.68 19.87 0.17
N THR A 256 -10.32 19.42 1.37
CA THR A 256 -10.91 19.90 2.63
C THR A 256 -10.47 21.33 2.89
N GLU A 257 -11.42 22.20 3.20
CA GLU A 257 -11.13 23.60 3.53
C GLU A 257 -10.27 23.75 4.80
N GLY A 258 -9.44 24.80 4.83
CA GLY A 258 -8.52 25.08 5.92
C GLY A 258 -7.13 24.50 5.68
N ARG A 259 -6.48 24.00 6.73
CA ARG A 259 -5.11 23.45 6.68
C ARG A 259 -5.15 21.98 7.14
N PRO A 260 -5.36 21.02 6.23
CA PRO A 260 -5.48 19.61 6.56
C PRO A 260 -4.14 19.00 6.99
N LEU A 261 -4.16 18.02 7.89
CA LEU A 261 -3.01 17.25 8.34
C LEU A 261 -3.39 15.77 8.47
N ILE A 262 -2.55 14.85 7.99
CA ILE A 262 -2.74 13.41 8.20
C ILE A 262 -1.80 12.95 9.31
N ILE A 263 -2.38 12.36 10.37
CA ILE A 263 -1.65 11.83 11.52
C ILE A 263 -1.74 10.31 11.51
N LEU A 264 -0.61 9.64 11.31
CA LEU A 264 -0.49 8.18 11.34
C LEU A 264 0.17 7.68 12.62
N ARG A 265 -0.14 6.44 13.01
CA ARG A 265 0.53 5.77 14.14
C ARG A 265 1.49 4.65 13.77
N GLU A 266 1.44 4.18 12.52
CA GLU A 266 2.21 3.01 12.10
C GLU A 266 3.08 3.34 10.88
N ARG A 267 4.41 3.19 11.04
CA ARG A 267 5.38 3.45 9.96
C ARG A 267 5.11 2.64 8.71
N ALA A 268 4.61 1.41 8.88
CA ALA A 268 4.29 0.50 7.79
C ALA A 268 3.17 1.02 6.86
N ILE A 269 2.37 1.98 7.30
CA ILE A 269 1.31 2.60 6.49
C ILE A 269 1.89 3.72 5.61
N VAL A 270 2.89 4.46 6.09
CA VAL A 270 3.48 5.62 5.37
C VAL A 270 3.98 5.23 3.97
N SER A 271 4.65 4.09 3.87
CA SER A 271 5.17 3.54 2.60
C SER A 271 4.11 2.93 1.68
N GLN A 272 2.85 2.84 2.14
CA GLN A 272 1.71 2.37 1.36
C GLN A 272 0.69 3.48 1.06
N LEU A 273 0.93 4.70 1.57
CA LEU A 273 0.10 5.84 1.23
C LEU A 273 0.28 6.18 -0.25
N ALA A 274 -0.85 6.40 -0.94
CA ALA A 274 -0.82 6.99 -2.26
C ALA A 274 -0.19 8.39 -2.24
N SER A 275 0.09 8.95 -3.42
CA SER A 275 0.53 10.34 -3.54
C SER A 275 -0.53 11.30 -2.99
N THR A 276 -0.09 12.34 -2.29
CA THR A 276 -0.92 13.37 -1.69
C THR A 276 -0.05 14.58 -1.42
N THR A 277 -0.61 15.78 -1.56
CA THR A 277 0.01 17.06 -1.18
C THR A 277 -0.17 17.35 0.31
N VAL A 278 -1.13 16.68 0.96
CA VAL A 278 -1.46 16.92 2.36
C VAL A 278 -0.26 16.52 3.23
N PRO A 279 0.16 17.35 4.19
CA PRO A 279 1.20 16.98 5.15
C PRO A 279 0.84 15.70 5.91
N VAL A 280 1.79 14.76 5.99
CA VAL A 280 1.65 13.50 6.72
C VAL A 280 2.70 13.45 7.82
N VAL A 281 2.25 13.21 9.04
CA VAL A 281 3.12 12.97 10.20
C VAL A 281 2.76 11.62 10.82
N CYS A 282 3.69 10.68 10.78
CA CYS A 282 3.56 9.40 11.47
C CYS A 282 4.29 9.46 12.81
N VAL A 283 3.55 9.27 13.90
CA VAL A 283 4.02 9.37 15.29
C VAL A 283 3.78 8.05 16.02
N PRO A 284 4.72 7.09 15.99
CA PRO A 284 4.50 5.79 16.61
C PRO A 284 4.35 5.86 18.14
N GLY A 285 5.19 6.66 18.78
CA GLY A 285 5.22 6.83 20.23
C GLY A 285 3.98 7.55 20.75
N GLY A 286 3.20 6.91 21.63
CA GLY A 286 2.02 7.53 22.24
C GLY A 286 2.36 8.80 23.02
N VAL A 287 3.45 8.78 23.80
CA VAL A 287 3.92 9.95 24.56
C VAL A 287 4.28 11.12 23.64
N HIS A 288 4.92 10.85 22.49
CA HIS A 288 5.26 11.91 21.54
C HIS A 288 4.02 12.59 21.00
N LEU A 289 3.04 11.80 20.54
CA LEU A 289 1.77 12.35 20.04
C LEU A 289 1.04 13.19 21.09
N MET A 290 1.03 12.71 22.34
CA MET A 290 0.35 13.41 23.45
C MET A 290 1.02 14.72 23.86
N ASN A 291 2.26 14.96 23.43
CA ASN A 291 3.03 16.17 23.72
C ASN A 291 3.14 17.12 22.50
N MET A 292 2.60 16.74 21.34
CA MET A 292 2.59 17.60 20.16
C MET A 292 1.69 18.81 20.35
N ASP A 293 2.07 19.94 19.77
CA ASP A 293 1.20 21.11 19.71
C ASP A 293 0.08 20.91 18.67
N LEU A 294 -1.10 20.52 19.16
CA LEU A 294 -2.33 20.38 18.37
C LEU A 294 -3.32 21.50 18.68
N SER A 295 -2.87 22.61 19.27
CA SER A 295 -3.72 23.69 19.78
C SER A 295 -4.56 24.39 18.71
N THR A 296 -4.16 24.33 17.43
CA THR A 296 -4.90 24.92 16.31
C THR A 296 -5.89 23.97 15.66
N VAL A 297 -5.78 22.66 15.91
CA VAL A 297 -6.70 21.67 15.37
C VAL A 297 -8.07 21.87 16.03
N ARG A 298 -9.13 21.78 15.22
CA ARG A 298 -10.52 21.91 15.67
C ARG A 298 -11.34 20.67 15.38
N VAL A 299 -11.04 19.97 14.29
CA VAL A 299 -11.72 18.75 13.90
C VAL A 299 -10.71 17.62 13.70
N ALA A 300 -10.95 16.48 14.32
CA ALA A 300 -10.21 15.24 14.09
C ALA A 300 -11.13 14.16 13.53
N LEU A 301 -10.79 13.68 12.34
CA LEU A 301 -11.54 12.68 11.59
C LEU A 301 -10.92 11.29 11.79
N TYR A 302 -11.75 10.26 11.96
CA TYR A 302 -11.32 8.89 12.22
C TYR A 302 -11.90 7.92 11.19
N ALA A 303 -11.01 7.31 10.39
CA ALA A 303 -11.41 6.34 9.37
C ALA A 303 -11.59 4.90 9.91
N ALA A 304 -11.16 4.65 11.15
CA ALA A 304 -11.24 3.34 11.79
C ALA A 304 -11.37 3.43 13.30
N ASN A 305 -12.07 2.44 13.86
CA ASN A 305 -12.27 2.25 15.29
C ASN A 305 -11.16 1.37 15.88
N VAL A 306 -10.13 1.98 16.45
CA VAL A 306 -9.01 1.26 17.09
C VAL A 306 -8.65 1.86 18.45
N GLY A 307 -8.08 1.04 19.35
CA GLY A 307 -7.77 1.47 20.72
C GLY A 307 -6.80 2.65 20.78
N LYS A 308 -5.91 2.81 19.80
CA LYS A 308 -4.96 3.93 19.75
C LYS A 308 -5.64 5.28 19.51
N ASN A 309 -6.92 5.36 19.12
CA ASN A 309 -7.64 6.63 18.95
C ASN A 309 -7.70 7.43 20.26
N ILE A 310 -7.61 6.75 21.42
CA ILE A 310 -7.58 7.38 22.75
C ILE A 310 -6.52 8.48 22.91
N HIS A 311 -5.39 8.37 22.19
CA HIS A 311 -4.31 9.36 22.27
C HIS A 311 -4.70 10.72 21.66
N MET A 312 -5.65 10.72 20.72
CA MET A 312 -6.19 11.93 20.11
C MET A 312 -7.51 12.35 20.79
N LEU A 313 -8.39 11.39 21.11
CA LEU A 313 -9.68 11.62 21.81
C LEU A 313 -9.55 12.31 23.17
N ARG A 314 -8.37 12.29 23.78
CA ARG A 314 -8.10 12.97 25.05
C ARG A 314 -7.99 14.50 24.95
N VAL A 315 -7.93 15.07 23.74
CA VAL A 315 -7.69 16.51 23.54
C VAL A 315 -9.03 17.25 23.52
N PRO A 316 -9.44 17.90 24.63
CA PRO A 316 -10.79 18.45 24.73
C PRO A 316 -11.02 19.66 23.81
N THR A 317 -9.98 20.31 23.32
CA THR A 317 -10.14 21.46 22.43
C THR A 317 -10.54 21.10 21.01
N ILE A 318 -10.54 19.79 20.69
CA ILE A 318 -10.83 19.24 19.37
C ILE A 318 -12.20 18.56 19.41
N LYS A 319 -12.93 18.63 18.29
CA LYS A 319 -14.12 17.84 18.03
C LYS A 319 -13.76 16.59 17.24
N HIS A 320 -14.24 15.44 17.69
CA HIS A 320 -13.84 14.14 17.18
C HIS A 320 -14.97 13.53 16.36
N VAL A 321 -14.66 13.08 15.14
CA VAL A 321 -15.66 12.62 14.18
C VAL A 321 -15.31 11.25 13.62
N PHE A 322 -16.22 10.29 13.74
CA PHE A 322 -16.08 9.03 13.02
C PHE A 322 -16.63 9.15 11.61
N ILE A 323 -15.76 8.94 10.61
CA ILE A 323 -16.11 8.97 9.18
C ILE A 323 -16.03 7.57 8.53
N GLY A 324 -15.41 6.61 9.21
CA GLY A 324 -15.21 5.26 8.67
C GLY A 324 -14.36 5.26 7.39
N HIS A 325 -14.46 4.20 6.59
CA HIS A 325 -13.70 4.03 5.33
C HIS A 325 -14.61 3.60 4.18
N GLY A 326 -15.85 4.10 4.21
CA GLY A 326 -16.93 3.71 3.30
C GLY A 326 -18.17 3.33 4.08
N ASP A 327 -19.31 3.81 3.62
CA ASP A 327 -20.59 3.51 4.24
C ASP A 327 -21.15 2.21 3.64
N SER A 328 -21.38 1.19 4.46
CA SER A 328 -21.73 -0.18 4.01
C SER A 328 -22.86 -0.76 4.86
N ASP A 329 -23.73 -1.54 4.22
CA ASP A 329 -24.88 -2.26 4.82
C ASP A 329 -24.48 -3.33 5.88
N LYS A 330 -23.19 -3.49 6.20
CA LYS A 330 -22.70 -4.47 7.18
C LYS A 330 -22.87 -3.96 8.61
N LEU A 331 -23.27 -4.85 9.52
CA LEU A 331 -23.37 -4.57 10.97
C LEU A 331 -22.07 -4.02 11.58
N ALA A 332 -20.91 -4.36 11.03
CA ALA A 332 -19.63 -3.82 11.48
C ALA A 332 -19.54 -2.28 11.38
N SER A 333 -20.34 -1.64 10.52
CA SER A 333 -20.38 -0.19 10.33
C SER A 333 -21.08 0.56 11.48
N VAL A 334 -21.90 -0.13 12.29
CA VAL A 334 -22.64 0.44 13.44
C VAL A 334 -22.09 -0.09 14.76
N ASN A 335 -20.90 0.36 15.11
CA ASN A 335 -20.17 -0.12 16.29
C ASN A 335 -20.49 0.75 17.54
N PRO A 336 -20.74 0.17 18.73
CA PRO A 336 -20.89 0.94 19.97
C PRO A 336 -19.70 1.84 20.33
N TYR A 337 -18.51 1.58 19.78
CA TYR A 337 -17.35 2.46 19.93
C TYR A 337 -17.60 3.86 19.32
N SER A 338 -18.52 4.00 18.37
CA SER A 338 -18.86 5.31 17.80
C SER A 338 -19.38 6.33 18.84
N LYS A 339 -19.80 5.88 20.04
CA LYS A 339 -20.14 6.75 21.17
C LYS A 339 -18.99 7.57 21.74
N ALA A 340 -17.74 7.26 21.37
CA ALA A 340 -16.57 7.98 21.85
C ALA A 340 -16.32 9.30 21.10
N TYR A 341 -17.01 9.52 19.98
CA TYR A 341 -16.85 10.69 19.12
C TYR A 341 -17.93 11.73 19.41
N ASP A 342 -17.66 13.00 19.10
CA ASP A 342 -18.66 14.08 19.16
C ASP A 342 -19.71 13.93 18.06
N GLU A 343 -19.30 13.49 16.86
CA GLU A 343 -20.22 13.24 15.75
C GLU A 343 -19.84 11.95 14.99
N VAL A 344 -20.83 11.35 14.33
CA VAL A 344 -20.66 10.29 13.33
C VAL A 344 -21.15 10.80 11.99
N TRP A 345 -20.30 10.78 10.98
CA TRP A 345 -20.67 11.24 9.65
C TRP A 345 -21.02 10.06 8.75
N THR A 346 -22.19 10.14 8.12
CA THR A 346 -22.74 9.10 7.25
C THR A 346 -22.90 9.60 5.82
N ALA A 347 -22.95 8.69 4.86
CA ALA A 347 -23.10 9.07 3.46
C ALA A 347 -24.50 9.65 3.17
N GLY A 348 -25.53 9.10 3.77
CA GLY A 348 -26.90 9.61 3.67
C GLY A 348 -27.77 9.04 4.78
N ARG A 349 -29.09 9.28 4.68
CA ARG A 349 -30.10 8.84 5.66
C ARG A 349 -30.01 7.35 5.99
N ALA A 350 -29.62 6.50 5.04
CA ALA A 350 -29.43 5.07 5.28
C ALA A 350 -28.40 4.74 6.36
N GLY A 351 -27.40 5.60 6.58
CA GLY A 351 -26.45 5.45 7.69
C GLY A 351 -27.06 5.82 9.03
N ARG A 352 -27.79 6.92 9.08
CA ARG A 352 -28.58 7.33 10.26
C ARG A 352 -29.55 6.24 10.69
N ASP A 353 -30.33 5.71 9.75
CA ASP A 353 -31.33 4.67 10.02
C ASP A 353 -30.69 3.37 10.54
N ARG A 354 -29.48 3.03 10.06
CA ARG A 354 -28.74 1.87 10.58
C ARG A 354 -28.32 2.05 12.03
N TYR A 355 -27.86 3.25 12.43
CA TYR A 355 -27.52 3.51 13.82
C TYR A 355 -28.77 3.47 14.72
N ALA A 356 -29.89 4.02 14.25
CA ALA A 356 -31.17 3.96 14.95
C ALA A 356 -31.67 2.51 15.14
N LEU A 357 -31.63 1.70 14.07
CA LEU A 357 -32.04 0.30 14.12
C LEU A 357 -31.14 -0.56 15.02
N ALA A 358 -29.84 -0.28 15.03
CA ALA A 358 -28.88 -1.05 15.81
C ALA A 358 -28.90 -0.72 17.31
N ASP A 359 -29.50 0.42 17.69
CA ASP A 359 -29.65 0.90 19.07
C ASP A 359 -28.35 0.79 19.91
N VAL A 360 -27.23 1.17 19.29
CA VAL A 360 -25.90 1.06 19.93
C VAL A 360 -25.60 2.21 20.91
N GLY A 361 -26.54 3.15 21.06
CA GLY A 361 -26.51 4.28 21.97
C GLY A 361 -25.77 5.53 21.43
N VAL A 362 -25.56 5.63 20.12
CA VAL A 362 -25.18 6.90 19.46
C VAL A 362 -26.44 7.75 19.33
N ARG A 363 -26.36 9.04 19.67
CA ARG A 363 -27.51 9.93 19.63
C ARG A 363 -27.77 10.40 18.20
N ASP A 364 -29.03 10.55 17.84
CA ASP A 364 -29.42 10.94 16.48
C ASP A 364 -28.95 12.36 16.13
N GLU A 365 -28.96 13.28 17.11
CA GLU A 365 -28.44 14.64 16.92
C GLU A 365 -26.92 14.71 16.67
N ASP A 366 -26.18 13.65 17.01
CA ASP A 366 -24.74 13.53 16.80
C ASP A 366 -24.42 12.81 15.47
N ILE A 367 -25.43 12.41 14.69
CA ILE A 367 -25.25 11.85 13.35
C ILE A 367 -25.45 12.94 12.31
N VAL A 368 -24.48 13.12 11.42
CA VAL A 368 -24.50 14.14 10.36
C VAL A 368 -24.36 13.46 9.00
N GLU A 369 -25.26 13.77 8.09
CA GLU A 369 -25.21 13.27 6.71
C GLU A 369 -24.35 14.24 5.89
N VAL A 370 -23.25 13.73 5.33
CA VAL A 370 -22.25 14.55 4.62
C VAL A 370 -22.01 14.11 3.18
N GLY A 371 -22.78 13.16 2.68
CA GLY A 371 -22.51 12.56 1.38
C GLY A 371 -21.27 11.66 1.40
N ARG A 372 -20.79 11.31 0.20
CA ARG A 372 -19.63 10.44 0.01
C ARG A 372 -18.63 11.08 -0.96
N PRO A 373 -17.79 12.02 -0.50
CA PRO A 373 -16.91 12.80 -1.37
C PRO A 373 -15.91 11.94 -2.16
N GLN A 374 -15.62 10.71 -1.73
CA GLN A 374 -14.78 9.77 -2.49
C GLN A 374 -15.39 9.35 -3.84
N LEU A 375 -16.70 9.52 -4.00
CA LEU A 375 -17.41 9.19 -5.24
C LEU A 375 -17.46 10.36 -6.23
N ALA A 376 -16.88 11.52 -5.91
CA ALA A 376 -16.84 12.69 -6.78
C ALA A 376 -16.32 12.42 -8.21
N PRO A 377 -15.37 11.48 -8.44
CA PRO A 377 -14.94 11.15 -9.81
C PRO A 377 -15.99 10.42 -10.66
N ILE A 378 -17.10 9.93 -10.08
CA ILE A 378 -18.14 9.20 -10.82
C ILE A 378 -19.07 10.20 -11.53
N GLU A 379 -19.16 10.09 -12.85
CA GLU A 379 -20.00 10.95 -13.68
C GLU A 379 -21.48 10.53 -13.60
N SER A 380 -22.35 11.51 -13.38
CA SER A 380 -23.80 11.31 -13.41
C SER A 380 -24.30 10.96 -14.82
N TRP A 381 -25.32 10.11 -14.90
CA TRP A 381 -25.93 9.68 -16.14
C TRP A 381 -26.71 10.80 -16.81
N THR A 382 -26.51 10.97 -18.12
CA THR A 382 -27.25 11.94 -18.95
C THR A 382 -28.55 11.39 -19.52
N GLY A 383 -28.90 10.13 -19.24
CA GLY A 383 -30.12 9.49 -19.75
C GLY A 383 -29.97 8.83 -21.12
N THR A 384 -28.79 8.87 -21.73
CA THR A 384 -28.50 8.24 -23.04
C THR A 384 -27.13 7.55 -23.04
N PRO A 385 -26.92 6.52 -23.88
CA PRO A 385 -25.59 5.93 -24.04
C PRO A 385 -24.52 6.95 -24.47
N LYS A 386 -23.31 6.83 -23.91
CA LYS A 386 -22.16 7.70 -24.20
C LYS A 386 -21.65 7.54 -25.64
N GLN A 387 -21.83 6.34 -26.20
CA GLN A 387 -21.34 5.96 -27.52
C GLN A 387 -22.51 5.48 -28.41
N GLN A 388 -22.23 5.25 -29.68
CA GLN A 388 -23.23 4.80 -30.66
C GLN A 388 -23.87 3.44 -30.33
N ILE A 389 -23.20 2.63 -29.51
CA ILE A 389 -23.74 1.40 -28.93
C ILE A 389 -23.56 1.44 -27.41
N PRO A 390 -24.50 0.88 -26.63
CA PRO A 390 -24.40 0.88 -25.18
C PRO A 390 -23.25 0.00 -24.70
N THR A 391 -22.55 0.46 -23.66
CA THR A 391 -21.47 -0.27 -22.99
C THR A 391 -21.93 -0.82 -21.65
N VAL A 392 -21.88 -2.13 -21.47
CA VAL A 392 -22.21 -2.80 -20.21
C VAL A 392 -20.94 -3.27 -19.51
N LEU A 393 -20.75 -2.82 -18.27
CA LEU A 393 -19.69 -3.30 -17.39
C LEU A 393 -20.16 -4.54 -16.63
N TYR A 394 -19.47 -5.67 -16.77
CA TYR A 394 -19.62 -6.81 -15.87
C TYR A 394 -18.47 -6.81 -14.84
N ALA A 395 -18.81 -6.51 -13.59
CA ALA A 395 -17.86 -6.39 -12.48
C ALA A 395 -18.25 -7.29 -11.30
N PRO A 396 -17.96 -8.60 -11.37
CA PRO A 396 -18.31 -9.54 -10.31
C PRO A 396 -17.33 -9.51 -9.14
N THR A 397 -17.80 -9.88 -7.94
CA THR A 397 -16.95 -10.18 -6.79
C THR A 397 -16.10 -11.43 -7.02
N TRP A 398 -15.09 -11.60 -6.17
CA TRP A 398 -14.34 -12.85 -6.05
C TRP A 398 -15.09 -13.84 -5.14
N GLU A 399 -14.60 -15.07 -5.05
CA GLU A 399 -15.22 -16.18 -4.32
C GLU A 399 -15.35 -16.02 -2.79
N GLY A 400 -15.02 -14.85 -2.23
CA GLY A 400 -15.08 -14.56 -0.79
C GLY A 400 -14.09 -15.38 0.05
N TRP A 401 -14.16 -15.19 1.36
CA TRP A 401 -13.35 -15.94 2.34
C TRP A 401 -13.99 -17.27 2.74
N ASP A 402 -15.31 -17.38 2.59
CA ASP A 402 -16.11 -18.56 2.93
C ASP A 402 -16.80 -19.13 1.67
N ASP A 403 -17.49 -20.26 1.83
CA ASP A 403 -18.21 -20.94 0.76
C ASP A 403 -19.72 -20.64 0.80
N ASN A 404 -20.12 -19.51 1.38
CA ASN A 404 -21.52 -19.13 1.41
C ASN A 404 -22.05 -18.94 -0.03
N PRO A 405 -23.26 -19.44 -0.33
CA PRO A 405 -23.87 -19.25 -1.63
C PRO A 405 -24.11 -17.75 -1.88
N GLY A 406 -23.96 -17.32 -3.14
CA GLY A 406 -24.16 -15.91 -3.52
C GLY A 406 -22.93 -15.01 -3.40
N ASN A 407 -21.79 -15.52 -2.89
CA ASN A 407 -20.56 -14.73 -2.76
C ASN A 407 -20.04 -14.15 -4.07
N THR A 408 -20.28 -14.82 -5.21
CA THR A 408 -19.91 -14.36 -6.55
C THR A 408 -20.84 -14.93 -7.61
N SER A 409 -21.19 -14.11 -8.59
CA SER A 409 -21.93 -14.51 -9.80
C SER A 409 -21.10 -15.37 -10.75
N LEU A 410 -19.77 -15.32 -10.67
CA LEU A 410 -18.87 -15.99 -11.61
C LEU A 410 -19.14 -17.48 -11.77
N LEU A 411 -19.45 -18.16 -10.66
CA LEU A 411 -19.59 -19.61 -10.62
C LEU A 411 -20.88 -20.13 -11.24
N LEU A 412 -21.98 -19.39 -11.03
CA LEU A 412 -23.34 -19.87 -11.33
C LEU A 412 -24.00 -19.13 -12.49
N ALA A 413 -23.69 -17.84 -12.66
CA ALA A 413 -24.35 -16.97 -13.63
C ALA A 413 -23.39 -16.32 -14.65
N GLY A 414 -22.11 -16.16 -14.32
CA GLY A 414 -21.20 -15.30 -15.09
C GLY A 414 -21.08 -15.65 -16.57
N GLU A 415 -21.02 -16.95 -16.91
CA GLU A 415 -21.02 -17.38 -18.31
C GLU A 415 -22.35 -17.06 -19.03
N ASN A 416 -23.48 -17.18 -18.34
CA ASN A 416 -24.80 -16.90 -18.91
C ASN A 416 -25.03 -15.41 -19.10
N ILE A 417 -24.59 -14.59 -18.14
CA ILE A 417 -24.59 -13.12 -18.23
C ILE A 417 -23.84 -12.69 -19.50
N VAL A 418 -22.59 -13.16 -19.65
CA VAL A 418 -21.75 -12.78 -20.79
C VAL A 418 -22.33 -13.30 -22.10
N LYS A 419 -22.80 -14.56 -22.17
CA LYS A 419 -23.45 -15.09 -23.38
C LYS A 419 -24.64 -14.25 -23.83
N ARG A 420 -25.48 -13.78 -22.88
CA ARG A 420 -26.66 -12.96 -23.21
C ARG A 420 -26.31 -11.55 -23.64
N LEU A 421 -25.34 -10.92 -22.98
CA LEU A 421 -24.84 -9.62 -23.42
C LEU A 421 -24.25 -9.69 -24.83
N LEU A 422 -23.42 -10.70 -25.10
CA LEU A 422 -22.81 -10.90 -26.43
C LEU A 422 -23.84 -11.26 -27.51
N GLY A 423 -24.92 -11.95 -27.15
CA GLY A 423 -26.01 -12.37 -28.04
C GLY A 423 -27.21 -11.41 -28.10
N ALA A 424 -27.07 -10.18 -27.59
CA ALA A 424 -28.15 -9.20 -27.60
C ALA A 424 -28.59 -8.86 -29.04
N LYS A 425 -29.90 -8.64 -29.24
CA LYS A 425 -30.48 -8.34 -30.58
C LYS A 425 -29.89 -7.07 -31.19
N GLN A 426 -29.70 -6.04 -30.36
CA GLN A 426 -28.95 -4.85 -30.74
C GLN A 426 -27.51 -4.98 -30.23
N PRO A 427 -26.50 -4.54 -31.00
CA PRO A 427 -25.12 -4.64 -30.58
C PRO A 427 -24.87 -3.86 -29.28
N VAL A 428 -24.25 -4.52 -28.31
CA VAL A 428 -23.75 -3.90 -27.07
C VAL A 428 -22.25 -4.15 -26.95
N ARG A 429 -21.53 -3.25 -26.29
CA ARG A 429 -20.15 -3.46 -25.87
C ARG A 429 -20.12 -4.05 -24.46
N VAL A 430 -19.19 -4.98 -24.22
CA VAL A 430 -19.02 -5.64 -22.92
C VAL A 430 -17.63 -5.35 -22.40
N LEU A 431 -17.57 -4.75 -21.22
CA LEU A 431 -16.35 -4.59 -20.44
C LEU A 431 -16.39 -5.59 -19.29
N TYR A 432 -15.46 -6.53 -19.22
CA TYR A 432 -15.36 -7.48 -18.11
C TYR A 432 -14.20 -7.07 -17.20
N LYS A 433 -14.51 -6.66 -15.97
CA LYS A 433 -13.51 -6.28 -14.95
C LYS A 433 -13.60 -7.22 -13.74
N PRO A 434 -12.84 -8.33 -13.72
CA PRO A 434 -12.82 -9.24 -12.58
C PRO A 434 -12.21 -8.59 -11.34
N HIS A 435 -12.62 -9.03 -10.16
CA HIS A 435 -11.97 -8.65 -8.91
C HIS A 435 -10.50 -9.16 -8.88
N PRO A 436 -9.52 -8.40 -8.35
CA PRO A 436 -8.10 -8.79 -8.34
C PRO A 436 -7.80 -10.12 -7.63
N PHE A 437 -8.64 -10.51 -6.67
CA PHE A 437 -8.52 -11.77 -5.92
C PHE A 437 -9.26 -12.96 -6.55
N THR A 438 -9.87 -12.78 -7.72
CA THR A 438 -10.62 -13.85 -8.39
C THR A 438 -9.74 -15.08 -8.62
N GLY A 439 -10.17 -16.22 -8.09
CA GLY A 439 -9.48 -17.50 -8.28
C GLY A 439 -8.24 -17.70 -7.41
N THR A 440 -8.03 -16.86 -6.40
CA THR A 440 -6.94 -17.01 -5.41
C THR A 440 -7.23 -18.12 -4.40
N ARG A 441 -8.50 -18.33 -4.04
CA ARG A 441 -8.96 -19.36 -3.09
C ARG A 441 -9.61 -20.54 -3.82
N SER A 442 -10.42 -20.28 -4.85
CA SER A 442 -11.23 -21.27 -5.55
C SER A 442 -10.74 -21.54 -6.97
N ALA A 443 -10.25 -22.77 -7.20
CA ALA A 443 -9.88 -23.22 -8.54
C ALA A 443 -11.07 -23.24 -9.52
N LYS A 444 -12.28 -23.46 -9.02
CA LYS A 444 -13.52 -23.40 -9.83
C LYS A 444 -13.79 -21.95 -10.28
N ALA A 445 -13.63 -20.97 -9.39
CA ALA A 445 -13.80 -19.55 -9.73
C ALA A 445 -12.75 -19.10 -10.73
N LYS A 446 -11.49 -19.53 -10.55
CA LYS A 446 -10.42 -19.31 -11.53
C LYS A 446 -10.78 -19.87 -12.91
N ALA A 447 -11.29 -21.09 -12.96
CA ALA A 447 -11.68 -21.72 -14.21
C ALA A 447 -12.85 -21.00 -14.90
N ALA A 448 -13.85 -20.54 -14.13
CA ALA A 448 -14.97 -19.76 -14.66
C ALA A 448 -14.50 -18.40 -15.21
N HIS A 449 -13.65 -17.69 -14.46
CA HIS A 449 -13.01 -16.45 -14.91
C HIS A 449 -12.29 -16.64 -16.25
N LEU A 450 -11.45 -17.67 -16.38
CA LEU A 450 -10.73 -17.94 -17.64
C LEU A 450 -11.67 -18.25 -18.81
N ARG A 451 -12.77 -18.96 -18.59
CA ARG A 451 -13.78 -19.22 -19.64
C ARG A 451 -14.51 -17.94 -20.05
N ILE A 452 -14.83 -17.07 -19.10
CA ILE A 452 -15.44 -15.77 -19.37
C ILE A 452 -14.48 -14.87 -20.17
N THR A 453 -13.22 -14.77 -19.74
CA THR A 453 -12.17 -14.05 -20.48
C THR A 453 -12.08 -14.53 -21.93
N ALA A 454 -11.99 -15.85 -22.14
CA ALA A 454 -11.94 -16.43 -23.48
C ALA A 454 -13.20 -16.14 -24.32
N MET A 455 -14.40 -16.11 -23.71
CA MET A 455 -15.64 -15.73 -24.41
C MET A 455 -15.61 -14.27 -24.86
N VAL A 456 -15.20 -13.35 -23.99
CA VAL A 456 -15.15 -11.92 -24.30
C VAL A 456 -14.10 -11.63 -25.37
N GLU A 457 -12.91 -12.23 -25.27
CA GLU A 457 -11.83 -12.08 -26.25
C GLU A 457 -12.19 -12.67 -27.61
N LYS A 458 -12.79 -13.87 -27.62
CA LYS A 458 -13.27 -14.48 -28.86
C LYS A 458 -14.33 -13.59 -29.52
N ALA A 459 -15.32 -13.12 -28.77
CA ALA A 459 -16.35 -12.25 -29.31
C ALA A 459 -15.79 -10.91 -29.82
N ALA A 460 -14.76 -10.36 -29.18
CA ALA A 460 -14.05 -9.19 -29.69
C ALA A 460 -13.41 -9.46 -31.06
N ALA A 461 -12.74 -10.61 -31.21
CA ALA A 461 -12.10 -11.01 -32.46
C ALA A 461 -13.12 -11.31 -33.57
N ASP A 462 -14.18 -12.05 -33.25
CA ASP A 462 -15.26 -12.37 -34.19
C ASP A 462 -15.93 -11.07 -34.68
N ARG A 463 -16.24 -10.15 -33.76
CA ARG A 463 -16.82 -8.85 -34.09
C ARG A 463 -15.91 -8.02 -34.98
N ALA A 464 -14.61 -8.00 -34.71
CA ALA A 464 -13.63 -7.26 -35.51
C ALA A 464 -13.55 -7.75 -36.97
N ALA A 465 -13.93 -9.00 -37.24
CA ALA A 465 -13.95 -9.57 -38.59
C ALA A 465 -15.26 -9.29 -39.37
N GLU A 466 -16.30 -8.76 -38.72
CA GLU A 466 -17.54 -8.42 -39.43
C GLU A 466 -17.33 -7.16 -40.32
N PRO A 467 -17.94 -7.08 -41.51
CA PRO A 467 -17.72 -5.97 -42.45
C PRO A 467 -18.00 -4.59 -41.83
N ARG A 468 -19.12 -4.46 -41.10
CA ARG A 468 -19.53 -3.22 -40.41
C ARG A 468 -18.42 -2.71 -39.49
N TRP A 469 -17.81 -3.58 -38.70
CA TRP A 469 -16.81 -3.17 -37.72
C TRP A 469 -15.42 -3.05 -38.32
N THR A 470 -15.13 -3.78 -39.40
CA THR A 470 -13.90 -3.60 -40.20
C THR A 470 -13.85 -2.20 -40.79
N GLU A 471 -14.96 -1.71 -41.36
CA GLU A 471 -15.06 -0.33 -41.88
C GLU A 471 -14.88 0.71 -40.76
N GLN A 472 -15.53 0.51 -39.61
CA GLN A 472 -15.37 1.38 -38.44
C GLN A 472 -13.94 1.34 -37.87
N ALA A 473 -13.31 0.16 -37.88
CA ALA A 473 -11.91 0.00 -37.49
C ALA A 473 -11.02 0.81 -38.45
N ALA A 474 -11.20 0.68 -39.76
CA ALA A 474 -10.43 1.42 -40.75
C ALA A 474 -10.61 2.94 -40.59
N ALA A 475 -11.85 3.41 -40.41
CA ALA A 475 -12.16 4.83 -40.20
C ALA A 475 -11.46 5.42 -38.97
N GLY A 476 -11.41 4.67 -37.86
CA GLY A 476 -10.74 5.11 -36.62
C GLY A 476 -9.24 4.78 -36.53
N ALA A 477 -8.62 4.19 -37.55
CA ALA A 477 -7.26 3.65 -37.43
C ALA A 477 -6.21 4.71 -37.10
N ALA A 478 -6.31 5.89 -37.72
CA ALA A 478 -5.40 7.00 -37.47
C ALA A 478 -5.53 7.53 -36.02
N ASP A 479 -6.76 7.67 -35.52
CA ASP A 479 -7.01 8.13 -34.15
C ASP A 479 -6.46 7.14 -33.12
N ARG A 480 -6.67 5.83 -33.33
CA ARG A 480 -6.14 4.79 -32.43
C ARG A 480 -4.62 4.74 -32.44
N ALA A 481 -3.99 4.89 -33.60
CA ALA A 481 -2.54 4.95 -33.70
C ALA A 481 -1.96 6.17 -32.96
N ALA A 482 -2.62 7.33 -33.09
CA ALA A 482 -2.25 8.54 -32.35
C ALA A 482 -2.46 8.36 -30.82
N ALA A 483 -3.58 7.77 -30.40
CA ALA A 483 -3.87 7.47 -29.01
C ALA A 483 -2.84 6.48 -28.42
N GLN A 484 -2.43 5.45 -29.16
CA GLN A 484 -1.41 4.51 -28.70
C GLN A 484 -0.05 5.18 -28.51
N ALA A 485 0.37 6.04 -29.44
CA ALA A 485 1.61 6.79 -29.33
C ALA A 485 1.58 7.77 -28.13
N GLU A 486 0.44 8.43 -27.93
CA GLU A 486 0.23 9.34 -26.80
C GLU A 486 0.20 8.60 -25.46
N LEU A 487 -0.43 7.42 -25.40
CA LEU A 487 -0.45 6.59 -24.19
C LEU A 487 0.97 6.22 -23.77
N THR A 488 1.80 5.76 -24.71
CA THR A 488 3.20 5.44 -24.45
C THR A 488 4.00 6.65 -23.97
N ARG A 489 3.73 7.85 -24.52
CA ARG A 489 4.36 9.09 -24.06
C ARG A 489 3.95 9.44 -22.61
N ILE A 490 2.66 9.32 -22.31
CA ILE A 490 2.13 9.58 -20.96
C ILE A 490 2.69 8.58 -19.95
N GLU A 491 2.74 7.29 -20.30
CA GLU A 491 3.30 6.24 -19.45
C GLU A 491 4.78 6.49 -19.15
N ALA A 492 5.58 6.82 -20.17
CA ALA A 492 6.99 7.17 -19.97
C ALA A 492 7.15 8.37 -19.03
N ARG A 493 6.30 9.40 -19.18
CA ARG A 493 6.35 10.57 -18.29
C ARG A 493 5.89 10.25 -16.88
N LEU A 494 4.85 9.44 -16.71
CA LEU A 494 4.40 8.98 -15.40
C LEU A 494 5.47 8.10 -14.72
N ASP A 495 6.20 7.29 -15.47
CA ASP A 495 7.32 6.50 -14.95
C ASP A 495 8.46 7.42 -14.47
N GLU A 496 8.85 8.44 -15.26
CA GLU A 496 9.81 9.46 -14.84
C GLU A 496 9.35 10.21 -13.56
N LEU A 497 8.07 10.55 -13.48
CA LEU A 497 7.47 11.19 -12.31
C LEU A 497 7.24 10.23 -11.14
N ALA A 498 7.31 8.91 -11.35
CA ALA A 498 7.21 7.89 -10.31
C ALA A 498 8.60 7.41 -9.82
N GLU A 499 9.69 7.79 -10.50
CA GLU A 499 11.04 7.61 -9.96
C GLU A 499 11.21 8.49 -8.71
N ASP A 500 10.87 7.88 -7.56
CA ASP A 500 10.98 8.47 -6.23
C ASP A 500 12.42 8.45 -5.75
N GLY A 501 13.02 9.65 -5.72
CA GLY A 501 14.23 9.94 -4.95
C GLY A 501 15.43 9.01 -5.20
N PRO A 502 16.51 9.14 -4.40
CA PRO A 502 17.66 8.26 -4.55
C PRO A 502 17.28 6.81 -4.22
N ALA A 503 17.41 5.91 -5.20
CA ALA A 503 17.04 4.50 -5.06
C ALA A 503 17.67 3.80 -3.83
N GLY A 504 16.88 3.62 -2.77
CA GLY A 504 17.28 2.99 -1.53
C GLY A 504 17.76 3.93 -0.44
N ALA A 505 17.19 5.14 -0.42
CA ALA A 505 17.06 5.97 0.78
C ALA A 505 16.49 5.15 1.95
N ASP A 506 16.85 5.52 3.18
CA ASP A 506 16.14 5.04 4.37
C ASP A 506 15.04 6.03 4.77
N GLU A 507 14.16 5.60 5.67
CA GLU A 507 12.99 6.36 6.12
C GLU A 507 13.31 7.79 6.59
N SER A 508 14.51 8.00 7.14
CA SER A 508 14.96 9.31 7.62
C SER A 508 15.40 10.23 6.48
N GLU A 509 16.01 9.66 5.44
CA GLU A 509 16.30 10.40 4.21
C GLU A 509 15.03 10.69 3.41
N GLU A 510 14.11 9.72 3.31
CA GLU A 510 12.79 9.92 2.71
C GLU A 510 12.04 11.06 3.40
N SER A 511 12.01 11.07 4.74
CA SER A 511 11.37 12.14 5.51
C SER A 511 12.01 13.52 5.31
N ARG A 512 13.34 13.58 5.13
CA ARG A 512 14.06 14.83 4.83
C ARG A 512 13.78 15.34 3.41
N ALA A 513 13.66 14.43 2.45
CA ALA A 513 13.53 14.75 1.03
C ALA A 513 12.07 14.87 0.57
N SER A 514 11.11 14.34 1.33
CA SER A 514 9.68 14.34 1.01
C SER A 514 9.07 15.70 1.33
N LEU A 515 9.36 16.68 0.48
CA LEU A 515 8.58 17.91 0.36
C LEU A 515 7.52 17.69 -0.73
N ALA A 516 6.33 18.24 -0.53
CA ALA A 516 5.34 18.28 -1.59
C ALA A 516 5.93 19.09 -2.74
N ASP A 517 5.78 18.57 -3.96
CA ASP A 517 6.01 19.31 -5.19
C ASP A 517 4.65 19.45 -5.86
N PRO A 518 3.90 20.54 -5.55
CA PRO A 518 2.56 20.73 -6.08
C PRO A 518 2.54 20.69 -7.61
N ALA A 519 3.57 21.22 -8.29
CA ALA A 519 3.65 21.20 -9.74
C ALA A 519 3.79 19.76 -10.29
N ARG A 520 4.63 18.92 -9.65
CA ARG A 520 4.75 17.50 -10.00
C ARG A 520 3.48 16.72 -9.73
N GLU A 521 2.78 17.00 -8.63
CA GLU A 521 1.53 16.33 -8.27
C GLU A 521 0.38 16.74 -9.21
N ASP A 522 0.28 18.03 -9.55
CA ASP A 522 -0.66 18.55 -10.53
C ASP A 522 -0.39 17.96 -11.92
N GLU A 523 0.88 17.86 -12.33
CA GLU A 523 1.29 17.20 -13.56
C GLU A 523 0.90 15.71 -13.54
N THR A 524 1.18 14.99 -12.45
CA THR A 524 0.84 13.58 -12.29
C THR A 524 -0.66 13.35 -12.38
N THR A 525 -1.44 14.20 -11.71
CA THR A 525 -2.91 14.14 -11.71
C THR A 525 -3.47 14.40 -13.09
N THR A 526 -2.94 15.43 -13.77
CA THR A 526 -3.28 15.76 -15.16
C THR A 526 -2.96 14.61 -16.11
N LEU A 527 -1.76 14.03 -16.01
CA LEU A 527 -1.31 12.91 -16.82
C LEU A 527 -2.13 11.65 -16.56
N ARG A 528 -2.53 11.34 -15.33
CA ARG A 528 -3.43 10.21 -15.02
C ARG A 528 -4.81 10.39 -15.66
N SER A 529 -5.35 11.61 -15.60
CA SER A 529 -6.62 11.96 -16.25
C SER A 529 -6.51 11.84 -17.78
N GLN A 530 -5.40 12.29 -18.37
CA GLN A 530 -5.10 12.12 -19.79
C GLN A 530 -4.90 10.66 -20.16
N TRP A 531 -4.15 9.90 -19.36
CA TRP A 531 -3.93 8.46 -19.54
C TRP A 531 -5.27 7.74 -19.65
N ASN A 532 -6.21 8.01 -18.73
CA ASN A 532 -7.52 7.37 -18.76
C ASN A 532 -8.29 7.70 -20.05
N ARG A 533 -8.39 8.98 -20.44
CA ARG A 533 -9.05 9.37 -21.70
C ARG A 533 -8.40 8.75 -22.93
N THR A 534 -7.07 8.68 -22.96
CA THR A 534 -6.31 8.14 -24.07
C THR A 534 -6.41 6.61 -24.13
N TYR A 535 -6.43 5.93 -22.98
CA TYR A 535 -6.59 4.48 -22.87
C TYR A 535 -7.83 4.00 -23.62
N TRP A 536 -8.99 4.62 -23.38
CA TRP A 536 -10.25 4.24 -24.02
C TRP A 536 -10.29 4.50 -25.53
N ARG A 537 -9.41 5.35 -26.06
CA ARG A 537 -9.24 5.63 -27.49
C ARG A 537 -8.25 4.70 -28.19
N THR A 538 -7.50 3.87 -27.46
CA THR A 538 -6.55 2.91 -28.08
C THR A 538 -7.25 1.76 -28.81
N PHE A 539 -8.56 1.61 -28.60
CA PHE A 539 -9.43 0.62 -29.23
C PHE A 539 -10.77 1.25 -29.61
N GLY A 540 -11.51 0.60 -30.49
CA GLY A 540 -12.83 1.07 -30.93
C GLY A 540 -13.87 1.06 -29.81
N TYR A 541 -14.78 2.04 -29.85
CA TYR A 541 -15.91 2.13 -28.91
C TYR A 541 -16.86 0.93 -28.95
N TRP A 542 -16.71 0.03 -29.93
CA TRP A 542 -17.52 -1.15 -30.16
C TRP A 542 -16.85 -2.46 -29.68
N GLU A 543 -15.57 -2.41 -29.34
CA GLU A 543 -14.76 -3.58 -29.00
C GLU A 543 -15.03 -4.07 -27.59
N HIS A 544 -15.37 -5.36 -27.44
CA HIS A 544 -15.41 -6.00 -26.12
C HIS A 544 -14.01 -6.05 -25.51
N ARG A 545 -13.92 -5.85 -24.19
CA ARG A 545 -12.62 -5.83 -23.49
C ARG A 545 -12.67 -6.52 -22.14
N VAL A 546 -11.58 -7.24 -21.85
CA VAL A 546 -11.27 -7.73 -20.51
C VAL A 546 -10.30 -6.76 -19.86
N ILE A 547 -10.72 -6.11 -18.78
CA ILE A 547 -9.95 -5.09 -18.08
C ILE A 547 -9.27 -5.74 -16.88
N THR A 548 -7.97 -5.99 -17.00
CA THR A 548 -7.14 -6.54 -15.92
C THR A 548 -6.09 -5.54 -15.46
N GLY A 549 -5.53 -5.75 -14.27
CA GLY A 549 -4.54 -4.84 -13.68
C GLY A 549 -5.15 -3.75 -12.81
N GLY A 550 -4.29 -2.84 -12.33
CA GLY A 550 -4.67 -1.74 -11.43
C GLY A 550 -5.32 -0.56 -12.14
N GLN A 551 -5.09 -0.40 -13.44
CA GLN A 551 -5.61 0.68 -14.29
C GLN A 551 -6.25 0.10 -15.58
N PRO A 552 -7.28 0.74 -16.16
CA PRO A 552 -8.04 1.86 -15.58
C PRO A 552 -8.70 1.48 -14.24
N HIS A 553 -8.93 2.46 -13.37
CA HIS A 553 -9.55 2.20 -12.08
C HIS A 553 -11.02 1.79 -12.26
N LEU A 554 -11.65 1.33 -11.18
CA LEU A 554 -13.04 0.87 -11.25
C LEU A 554 -14.00 2.01 -11.62
N TYR A 555 -13.81 3.21 -11.07
CA TYR A 555 -14.65 4.38 -11.36
C TYR A 555 -14.47 4.88 -12.80
N ASP A 556 -13.27 4.75 -13.36
CA ASP A 556 -13.05 5.01 -14.79
C ASP A 556 -13.89 4.06 -15.66
N CYS A 557 -13.97 2.78 -15.29
CA CYS A 557 -14.85 1.82 -15.96
C CYS A 557 -16.34 2.15 -15.77
N PHE A 558 -16.73 2.74 -14.63
CA PHE A 558 -18.11 3.22 -14.43
C PHE A 558 -18.43 4.34 -15.40
N ASN A 559 -17.53 5.32 -15.56
CA ASN A 559 -17.70 6.49 -16.41
C ASN A 559 -17.73 6.13 -17.92
N GLU A 560 -17.13 5.01 -18.30
CA GLU A 560 -17.18 4.48 -19.67
C GLU A 560 -18.35 3.54 -19.94
N SER A 561 -19.03 3.06 -18.91
CA SER A 561 -20.21 2.20 -19.05
C SER A 561 -21.51 2.99 -19.01
N ASP A 562 -22.54 2.49 -19.68
CA ASP A 562 -23.90 3.01 -19.66
C ASP A 562 -24.81 2.21 -18.70
N GLY A 563 -24.37 1.03 -18.28
CA GLY A 563 -24.95 0.26 -17.21
C GLY A 563 -24.02 -0.85 -16.71
N MET A 564 -24.36 -1.45 -15.58
CA MET A 564 -23.51 -2.45 -14.93
C MET A 564 -24.27 -3.73 -14.58
N VAL A 565 -23.59 -4.87 -14.68
CA VAL A 565 -23.99 -6.13 -14.08
C VAL A 565 -23.00 -6.49 -12.97
N SER A 566 -23.50 -6.85 -11.80
CA SER A 566 -22.69 -7.33 -10.68
C SER A 566 -23.47 -8.36 -9.83
N ASP A 567 -22.96 -8.62 -8.65
CA ASP A 567 -23.52 -9.45 -7.58
C ASP A 567 -23.50 -8.63 -6.26
N ILE A 568 -23.63 -9.28 -5.11
CA ILE A 568 -23.69 -8.59 -3.80
C ILE A 568 -22.32 -7.95 -3.51
N SER A 569 -22.18 -6.67 -3.83
CA SER A 569 -20.90 -5.95 -3.79
C SER A 569 -21.05 -4.51 -3.34
N SER A 570 -20.08 -4.01 -2.56
CA SER A 570 -19.98 -2.58 -2.27
C SER A 570 -19.74 -1.74 -3.54
N VAL A 571 -19.24 -2.37 -4.60
CA VAL A 571 -19.11 -1.76 -5.95
C VAL A 571 -20.48 -1.31 -6.49
N VAL A 572 -21.57 -2.03 -6.17
CA VAL A 572 -22.92 -1.62 -6.58
C VAL A 572 -23.34 -0.34 -5.86
N SER A 573 -23.05 -0.24 -4.56
CA SER A 573 -23.32 0.98 -3.79
C SER A 573 -22.57 2.19 -4.33
N ASP A 574 -21.33 2.01 -4.81
CA ASP A 574 -20.58 3.08 -5.46
C ASP A 574 -21.17 3.44 -6.83
N PHE A 575 -21.55 2.43 -7.65
CA PHE A 575 -22.11 2.64 -8.98
C PHE A 575 -23.44 3.40 -8.96
N ILE A 576 -24.24 3.26 -7.89
CA ILE A 576 -25.48 4.01 -7.69
C ILE A 576 -25.26 5.54 -7.76
N ALA A 577 -24.08 6.05 -7.41
CA ALA A 577 -23.76 7.47 -7.54
C ALA A 577 -23.91 7.99 -8.98
N SER A 578 -23.67 7.12 -9.99
CA SER A 578 -23.83 7.48 -11.39
C SER A 578 -25.30 7.65 -11.82
N GLY A 579 -26.26 7.08 -11.08
CA GLY A 579 -27.68 7.02 -11.49
C GLY A 579 -27.99 6.09 -12.66
N LYS A 580 -26.97 5.43 -13.25
CA LYS A 580 -27.10 4.55 -14.42
C LYS A 580 -27.88 3.27 -14.07
N PRO A 581 -28.59 2.65 -15.03
CA PRO A 581 -29.20 1.34 -14.84
C PRO A 581 -28.19 0.26 -14.45
N TYR A 582 -28.56 -0.62 -13.53
CA TYR A 582 -27.72 -1.74 -13.12
C TYR A 582 -28.53 -2.99 -12.79
N ALA A 583 -27.85 -4.14 -12.86
CA ALA A 583 -28.40 -5.44 -12.55
C ALA A 583 -27.55 -6.17 -11.52
N VAL A 584 -28.21 -6.88 -10.60
CA VAL A 584 -27.57 -7.66 -9.55
C VAL A 584 -28.06 -9.10 -9.61
N THR A 585 -27.12 -10.03 -9.54
CA THR A 585 -27.40 -11.46 -9.65
C THR A 585 -27.79 -12.07 -8.31
N ASP A 586 -28.96 -12.69 -8.23
CA ASP A 586 -29.37 -13.54 -7.11
C ASP A 586 -28.83 -14.96 -7.31
N SER A 587 -27.52 -15.13 -7.10
CA SER A 587 -26.87 -16.42 -7.31
C SER A 587 -27.22 -17.48 -6.25
N ALA A 588 -27.77 -17.05 -5.11
CA ALA A 588 -28.24 -17.94 -4.06
C ALA A 588 -29.71 -18.37 -4.25
N GLU A 589 -30.40 -17.83 -5.25
CA GLU A 589 -31.80 -18.12 -5.57
C GLU A 589 -32.74 -17.86 -4.37
N LEU A 590 -32.48 -16.77 -3.65
CA LEU A 590 -33.29 -16.34 -2.49
C LEU A 590 -34.71 -15.93 -2.91
N GLY A 591 -34.87 -15.46 -4.15
CA GLY A 591 -36.08 -14.87 -4.66
C GLY A 591 -36.11 -13.35 -4.47
N ALA A 592 -36.78 -12.64 -5.38
CA ALA A 592 -36.67 -11.19 -5.51
C ALA A 592 -36.99 -10.41 -4.21
N GLU A 593 -38.07 -10.76 -3.52
CA GLU A 593 -38.49 -10.07 -2.30
C GLU A 593 -37.49 -10.26 -1.15
N GLU A 594 -37.06 -11.51 -0.93
CA GLU A 594 -36.06 -11.84 0.08
C GLU A 594 -34.72 -11.16 -0.24
N PHE A 595 -34.33 -11.19 -1.51
CA PHE A 595 -33.07 -10.62 -1.97
C PHE A 595 -33.01 -9.10 -1.77
N LYS A 596 -34.11 -8.38 -2.05
CA LYS A 596 -34.28 -6.96 -1.76
C LYS A 596 -34.31 -6.64 -0.27
N ARG A 597 -34.91 -7.52 0.55
CA ARG A 597 -34.93 -7.34 2.01
C ARG A 597 -33.53 -7.41 2.60
N GLN A 598 -32.73 -8.37 2.14
CA GLN A 598 -31.36 -8.57 2.63
C GLN A 598 -30.35 -7.56 2.08
N ASN A 599 -30.62 -6.93 0.93
CA ASN A 599 -29.66 -6.09 0.23
C ASN A 599 -30.28 -4.77 -0.22
N THR A 600 -29.96 -3.67 0.47
CA THR A 600 -30.53 -2.33 0.19
C THR A 600 -30.24 -1.89 -1.25
N ALA A 601 -29.02 -2.09 -1.72
CA ALA A 601 -28.60 -1.73 -3.08
C ALA A 601 -29.37 -2.48 -4.19
N VAL A 602 -30.08 -3.57 -3.89
CA VAL A 602 -30.84 -4.36 -4.88
C VAL A 602 -32.24 -3.80 -5.11
N ARG A 603 -32.75 -2.93 -4.22
CA ARG A 603 -34.14 -2.43 -4.27
C ARG A 603 -34.50 -1.78 -5.60
N ALA A 604 -33.55 -1.09 -6.23
CA ALA A 604 -33.68 -0.41 -7.52
C ALA A 604 -32.88 -1.07 -8.67
N ALA A 605 -32.53 -2.36 -8.52
CA ALA A 605 -31.76 -3.11 -9.52
C ALA A 605 -32.65 -4.05 -10.35
N VAL A 606 -32.22 -4.34 -11.58
CA VAL A 606 -32.73 -5.51 -12.30
C VAL A 606 -32.14 -6.77 -11.66
N ILE A 607 -33.00 -7.61 -11.06
CA ILE A 607 -32.56 -8.86 -10.43
C ILE A 607 -32.38 -9.94 -11.49
N LEU A 608 -31.17 -10.51 -11.59
CA LEU A 608 -30.85 -11.58 -12.52
C LEU A 608 -30.94 -12.94 -11.83
N SER A 609 -31.61 -13.89 -12.48
CA SER A 609 -31.48 -15.31 -12.15
C SER A 609 -30.12 -15.86 -12.60
N ASN A 610 -29.75 -17.07 -12.15
CA ASN A 610 -28.54 -17.75 -12.65
C ASN A 610 -28.57 -18.00 -14.18
N SER A 611 -29.76 -18.01 -14.80
CA SER A 611 -29.92 -18.08 -16.26
C SER A 611 -29.70 -16.73 -16.98
N ALA A 612 -29.66 -15.64 -16.22
CA ALA A 612 -29.54 -14.25 -16.66
C ALA A 612 -30.58 -13.80 -17.70
N LYS A 613 -31.75 -14.47 -17.80
CA LYS A 613 -32.78 -14.18 -18.81
C LYS A 613 -33.35 -12.76 -18.72
N GLU A 614 -33.16 -12.10 -17.59
CA GLU A 614 -33.62 -10.74 -17.33
C GLU A 614 -32.70 -9.65 -17.91
N ILE A 615 -31.56 -10.00 -18.53
CA ILE A 615 -30.60 -9.03 -19.12
C ILE A 615 -31.26 -8.08 -20.13
N ASP A 616 -32.24 -8.54 -20.91
CA ASP A 616 -32.94 -7.69 -21.88
C ASP A 616 -33.65 -6.50 -21.20
N ARG A 617 -34.08 -6.65 -19.94
CA ARG A 617 -34.67 -5.54 -19.16
C ARG A 617 -33.64 -4.47 -18.83
N LEU A 618 -32.41 -4.89 -18.46
CA LEU A 618 -31.30 -3.95 -18.26
C LEU A 618 -30.96 -3.22 -19.56
N LEU A 619 -30.85 -3.94 -20.67
CA LEU A 619 -30.52 -3.33 -21.96
C LEU A 619 -31.59 -2.31 -22.40
N THR A 620 -32.87 -2.64 -22.21
CA THR A 620 -33.99 -1.73 -22.48
C THR A 620 -33.88 -0.45 -21.63
N ALA A 621 -33.60 -0.59 -20.33
CA ALA A 621 -33.42 0.55 -19.43
C ALA A 621 -32.24 1.47 -19.84
N ILE A 622 -31.17 0.89 -20.43
CA ILE A 622 -30.01 1.66 -20.91
C ILE A 622 -30.34 2.40 -22.22
N THR A 623 -31.02 1.76 -23.17
CA THR A 623 -31.24 2.33 -24.50
C THR A 623 -32.49 3.21 -24.60
N GLU A 624 -33.50 2.93 -23.79
CA GLU A 624 -34.80 3.60 -23.77
C GLU A 624 -35.08 4.10 -22.34
N SER A 625 -34.40 5.18 -21.93
CA SER A 625 -34.48 5.69 -20.56
C SER A 625 -35.89 6.08 -20.12
N SER A 626 -36.75 6.53 -21.04
CA SER A 626 -38.17 6.78 -20.78
C SER A 626 -38.98 5.52 -20.48
N ALA A 627 -38.47 4.35 -20.82
CA ALA A 627 -39.10 3.04 -20.59
C ALA A 627 -38.50 2.31 -19.37
N ASP A 628 -37.62 2.96 -18.60
CA ASP A 628 -37.00 2.39 -17.41
C ASP A 628 -37.91 2.52 -16.17
N PRO A 629 -38.55 1.43 -15.72
CA PRO A 629 -39.48 1.49 -14.58
C PRO A 629 -38.76 1.70 -13.24
N LEU A 630 -37.43 1.54 -13.19
CA LEU A 630 -36.64 1.65 -11.95
C LEU A 630 -35.90 2.99 -11.85
N ALA A 631 -36.10 3.92 -12.78
CA ALA A 631 -35.39 5.21 -12.78
C ALA A 631 -35.69 6.03 -11.52
N ASP A 632 -36.96 6.11 -11.11
CA ASP A 632 -37.39 6.82 -9.92
C ASP A 632 -36.90 6.12 -8.63
N ASP A 633 -37.04 4.80 -8.57
CA ASP A 633 -36.51 3.98 -7.47
C ASP A 633 -35.00 4.16 -7.31
N ARG A 634 -34.24 4.27 -8.41
CA ARG A 634 -32.79 4.50 -8.37
C ARG A 634 -32.45 5.90 -7.85
N ARG A 635 -33.22 6.91 -8.23
CA ARG A 635 -33.04 8.28 -7.72
C ARG A 635 -33.32 8.35 -6.23
N GLU A 636 -34.42 7.77 -5.76
CA GLU A 636 -34.75 7.70 -4.34
C GLU A 636 -33.70 6.90 -3.55
N LEU A 637 -33.25 5.76 -4.09
CA LEU A 637 -32.23 4.94 -3.46
C LEU A 637 -30.88 5.66 -3.39
N LYS A 638 -30.49 6.39 -4.45
CA LYS A 638 -29.28 7.22 -4.46
C LYS A 638 -29.34 8.28 -3.36
N GLU A 639 -30.43 9.05 -3.29
CA GLU A 639 -30.61 10.08 -2.27
C GLU A 639 -30.62 9.50 -0.86
N TYR A 640 -31.30 8.35 -0.67
CA TYR A 640 -31.33 7.64 0.61
C TYR A 640 -29.94 7.17 1.08
N LEU A 641 -29.12 6.65 0.16
CA LEU A 641 -27.80 6.09 0.47
C LEU A 641 -26.69 7.14 0.56
N LEU A 642 -26.73 8.15 -0.31
CA LEU A 642 -25.61 9.06 -0.57
C LEU A 642 -25.94 10.54 -0.35
N GLY A 643 -27.18 10.86 0.02
CA GLY A 643 -27.65 12.24 0.14
C GLY A 643 -27.96 12.89 -1.21
N PRO A 644 -28.31 14.19 -1.20
CA PRO A 644 -28.66 14.92 -2.41
C PRO A 644 -27.45 15.14 -3.33
N ASP A 645 -27.70 15.34 -4.62
CA ASP A 645 -26.67 15.69 -5.60
C ASP A 645 -26.14 17.11 -5.41
N GLU A 646 -27.00 18.02 -4.96
CA GLU A 646 -26.68 19.43 -4.71
C GLU A 646 -27.18 19.86 -3.31
N PRO A 647 -26.33 20.49 -2.48
CA PRO A 647 -24.90 20.73 -2.70
C PRO A 647 -24.11 19.42 -2.77
N THR A 648 -22.99 19.41 -3.49
CA THR A 648 -22.15 18.23 -3.67
C THR A 648 -21.70 17.63 -2.34
N SER A 649 -21.35 16.33 -2.31
CA SER A 649 -20.84 15.69 -1.09
C SER A 649 -19.60 16.39 -0.51
N MET A 650 -18.74 16.97 -1.35
CA MET A 650 -17.57 17.72 -0.87
C MET A 650 -17.98 19.05 -0.21
N GLU A 651 -18.96 19.75 -0.76
CA GLU A 651 -19.52 20.96 -0.15
C GLU A 651 -20.24 20.67 1.17
N GLN A 652 -21.00 19.57 1.24
CA GLN A 652 -21.63 19.09 2.47
C GLN A 652 -20.56 18.74 3.54
N PHE A 653 -19.52 18.00 3.14
CA PHE A 653 -18.39 17.66 4.02
C PHE A 653 -17.69 18.91 4.54
N ASN A 654 -17.35 19.88 3.69
CA ASN A 654 -16.73 21.14 4.10
C ASN A 654 -17.67 21.98 4.98
N ALA A 655 -18.98 21.99 4.70
CA ALA A 655 -19.96 22.65 5.56
C ALA A 655 -20.00 22.03 6.96
N ALA A 656 -19.96 20.70 7.07
CA ALA A 656 -19.89 19.99 8.34
C ALA A 656 -18.60 20.30 9.10
N VAL A 657 -17.44 20.31 8.40
CA VAL A 657 -16.15 20.74 8.98
C VAL A 657 -16.22 22.16 9.54
N ARG A 658 -16.77 23.12 8.78
CA ARG A 658 -16.92 24.52 9.22
C ARG A 658 -17.84 24.64 10.44
N ALA A 659 -18.99 23.97 10.41
CA ALA A 659 -19.96 23.99 11.51
C ALA A 659 -19.34 23.43 12.80
N LEU A 660 -18.63 22.31 12.70
CA LEU A 660 -18.01 21.66 13.85
C LEU A 660 -16.79 22.45 14.37
N THR A 661 -16.05 23.10 13.47
CA THR A 661 -14.99 24.06 13.83
C THR A 661 -15.55 25.20 14.68
N ALA A 662 -16.66 25.83 14.24
CA ALA A 662 -17.32 26.89 15.00
C ALA A 662 -17.82 26.39 16.38
N LYS A 663 -18.37 25.18 16.46
CA LYS A 663 -18.75 24.53 17.74
C LYS A 663 -17.53 24.35 18.65
N ALA A 664 -16.39 23.93 18.11
CA ALA A 664 -15.15 23.75 18.86
C ALA A 664 -14.64 25.09 19.42
N ASP A 665 -14.58 26.14 18.60
CA ASP A 665 -14.15 27.49 19.01
C ASP A 665 -15.05 28.08 20.09
N ALA A 666 -16.37 28.02 19.92
CA ALA A 666 -17.33 28.50 20.91
C ALA A 666 -17.17 27.78 22.25
N ARG A 667 -17.00 26.45 22.22
CA ARG A 667 -16.76 25.64 23.43
C ARG A 667 -15.44 26.02 24.10
N ASN A 668 -14.37 26.20 23.32
CA ASN A 668 -13.05 26.53 23.84
C ASN A 668 -13.03 27.90 24.50
N ALA A 669 -13.62 28.92 23.86
CA ALA A 669 -13.78 30.26 24.42
C ALA A 669 -14.58 30.25 25.73
N ALA A 670 -15.71 29.53 25.75
CA ALA A 670 -16.55 29.41 26.95
C ALA A 670 -15.86 28.66 28.11
N VAL A 671 -14.97 27.71 27.82
CA VAL A 671 -14.15 27.05 28.85
C VAL A 671 -13.08 28.02 29.36
N ALA A 672 -12.34 28.69 28.46
CA ALA A 672 -11.29 29.65 28.83
C ALA A 672 -11.81 30.77 29.75
N GLN A 673 -13.00 31.31 29.44
CA GLN A 673 -13.68 32.29 30.30
C GLN A 673 -14.03 31.72 31.69
N ARG A 674 -14.51 30.47 31.77
CA ARG A 674 -14.88 29.83 33.05
C ARG A 674 -13.68 29.46 33.90
N THR A 675 -12.57 29.09 33.29
CA THR A 675 -11.34 28.67 33.99
C THR A 675 -10.41 29.84 34.31
N GLY A 676 -10.74 31.08 33.88
CA GLY A 676 -9.87 32.25 34.05
C GLY A 676 -8.59 32.19 33.22
N ALA A 677 -8.54 31.30 32.22
CA ALA A 677 -7.39 31.11 31.34
C ALA A 677 -7.56 31.99 30.09
N ALA A 678 -7.72 33.30 30.28
CA ALA A 678 -7.57 34.25 29.19
C ALA A 678 -6.08 34.32 28.81
N GLU A 679 -5.78 34.32 27.52
CA GLU A 679 -4.44 34.60 26.99
C GLU A 679 -3.92 35.92 27.60
N PRO A 680 -2.61 36.07 27.90
CA PRO A 680 -2.06 37.38 28.19
C PRO A 680 -2.11 38.21 26.90
N GLU A 681 -3.10 39.11 26.82
CA GLU A 681 -3.08 40.20 25.85
C GLU A 681 -1.79 41.02 26.04
N GLY A 682 -1.20 41.40 24.91
CA GLY A 682 0.03 42.14 24.70
C GLY A 682 0.60 42.93 25.89
N ALA A 683 1.86 42.64 26.21
CA ALA A 683 2.73 43.60 26.89
C ALA A 683 2.67 44.95 26.16
N PRO A 684 2.45 46.08 26.86
CA PRO A 684 2.62 47.39 26.27
C PRO A 684 4.08 47.52 25.85
N GLY A 685 4.29 47.96 24.61
CA GLY A 685 5.61 48.19 24.04
C GLY A 685 6.47 49.04 24.97
N LEU A 686 7.72 48.60 25.15
CA LEU A 686 8.80 49.46 25.60
C LEU A 686 8.93 50.58 24.59
N ASN A 687 8.44 51.78 24.95
CA ASN A 687 8.83 53.00 24.27
C ASN A 687 10.27 53.32 24.68
N ASP A 688 11.20 53.01 23.78
CA ASP A 688 12.50 53.68 23.72
C ASP A 688 12.28 55.15 23.30
N SER A 689 11.96 55.99 24.28
CA SER A 689 12.14 57.45 24.17
C SER A 689 12.13 58.07 25.57
N ASP A 690 13.27 57.98 26.26
CA ASP A 690 13.88 59.13 26.94
C ASP A 690 15.22 58.69 27.56
N ALA A 691 16.25 58.72 26.72
CA ALA A 691 17.61 58.77 27.17
C ALA A 691 17.94 60.23 27.53
N THR A 692 18.20 60.51 28.81
CA THR A 692 19.26 61.44 29.22
C THR A 692 19.75 61.10 30.63
N PRO A 693 21.03 61.39 30.94
CA PRO A 693 21.86 60.60 31.84
C PRO A 693 21.92 61.19 33.25
N VAL A 694 22.17 60.33 34.25
CA VAL A 694 22.68 60.78 35.55
C VAL A 694 23.96 60.05 35.89
N ASP A 695 24.89 60.90 36.27
CA ASP A 695 26.32 60.74 36.47
C ASP A 695 26.67 59.93 37.74
N SER A 696 27.92 59.51 37.72
CA SER A 696 28.74 58.94 38.79
C SER A 696 28.66 59.66 40.15
N ALA A 697 28.73 58.87 41.25
CA ALA A 697 29.51 59.13 42.48
C ALA A 697 29.17 58.05 43.54
N VAL A 698 30.11 57.16 43.90
CA VAL A 698 30.96 57.20 45.12
C VAL A 698 30.20 56.95 46.43
N GLY A 699 30.63 55.94 47.20
CA GLY A 699 30.40 55.89 48.65
C GLY A 699 30.36 54.48 49.26
N ASP A 700 31.55 54.03 49.67
CA ASP A 700 31.92 52.99 50.67
C ASP A 700 31.60 51.50 50.47
#